data_AF-A0A917FSA8-F1
#
_entry.id   AF-A0A917FSA8-F1
#
_cell.length_a   1.000
_cell.length_b   1.000
_cell.length_c   1.000
_cell.angle_alpha   90.00
_cell.angle_beta   90.00
_cell.angle_gamma   90.00
#
_symmetry.space_group_name_H-M   'P 1'
#
loop_
_entity.id
_entity.type
_entity.pdbx_description
1 polymer ?
#
loop_
_entity_poly.entity_id
_entity_poly.type
_entity_poly.pdbx_seq_one_letter_code
_entity_poly.pdbx_strand_id
1 'polypeptide(L)'
;MNAVPTARDNPDMRGLAARITGYCGSHWDINAVWQLRHDVRAAMAAGASDAAGLGALGAIEAVLDGCVAGNRLPGPDERDELQDLAGRVVLHRSADAPAAPDAVDGLVQAAPLQASAEQRFETPPLAYWRRWSDGAEAPALPAGPGPAPDPIQNEPPARMARMNDTSSRKPGNGDGEARFQYQRIYHLTGNGPLSLEVDQLLDQAGLNLELLDNEDDLAELLQALPADLLLVDAEFADRIDKIGTLIAGYRRQNPKYLTAVQILPADIDAGTATERFAMMDALISGSADARGIIARIDQILRFGKSDRYRVLIVEDDRSQAMFAEGILRNAEIGTKVLLDAVNLLPTVKSFKPDLILMDLNMPGASGIELTGLLRQSSEFRNIPIVFLSGESDEDRQMDALEAGGDDFLEKPIRPRRLIAAVQNRIKRHRALQGGGEQAPHDSGLIRRSDMLKLLEARIGAEDQALLFIEINGMNLLKDRLGLSELESLMQEFSAFLAQACDPRPVARFGDASYTLLYQGDCGDAALTAYAEDLRRRVMAQKFEIKGQSVEFRLQIGVCRLSHAKGSTGILINAGERIARQARGEPSGVAVFTPQSSSEVLREEALIRLMADAGHNDCLSHIYQPIVAVAGGSEKQFQTLLRMRDDEGNLVPAAEFIPIAERSDLIVTVDRWSLAKAVSTLAERQAGGDPIKLFVNQSSVTLLDEGQSAWLKNLLKAHSIPQNSLVIEINHNDALLNQQSIREFCQGLIYDGVQFCLSRYNPRNDDADLLESLPISYVKLADRLTSDLARQEVRDQIKALADGAHRRGVEVIGHCIEDAQSAATLWMSGIDFIQGNLVHSASASLEFGFDQSVL
;
A
#
# COMPACT_ATOMS: atom_id res chain seq x y z
N MET A 1 19.15 45.63 2.63
CA MET A 1 18.35 46.04 3.81
C MET A 1 17.32 44.96 4.03
N ASN A 2 17.70 43.92 4.78
CA ASN A 2 16.82 42.80 5.11
C ASN A 2 16.13 43.10 6.44
N ALA A 3 14.81 42.99 6.45
CA ALA A 3 14.01 43.10 7.67
C ALA A 3 14.28 41.89 8.56
N VAL A 4 14.72 42.16 9.78
CA VAL A 4 14.86 41.19 10.88
C VAL A 4 13.46 40.89 11.43
N PRO A 5 13.06 39.62 11.64
CA PRO A 5 11.78 39.29 12.28
C PRO A 5 11.80 39.71 13.75
N THR A 6 10.74 40.39 14.18
CA THR A 6 10.53 40.88 15.55
C THR A 6 10.18 39.76 16.53
N ALA A 7 10.76 39.83 17.73
CA ALA A 7 10.58 38.94 18.89
C ALA A 7 9.12 38.82 19.38
N ARG A 8 8.35 37.87 18.83
CA ARG A 8 7.05 37.47 19.41
C ARG A 8 6.80 35.96 19.56
N ASP A 9 7.78 35.12 19.24
CA ASP A 9 7.70 33.67 19.50
C ASP A 9 8.72 33.27 20.57
N ASN A 10 8.49 33.72 21.81
CA ASN A 10 9.22 33.22 22.98
C ASN A 10 8.33 32.18 23.69
N PRO A 11 8.76 30.91 23.85
CA PRO A 11 7.97 29.86 24.50
C PRO A 11 7.55 30.26 25.91
N ASP A 12 6.36 29.81 26.32
CA ASP A 12 5.68 30.17 27.55
C ASP A 12 6.54 29.92 28.81
N MET A 13 7.30 30.95 29.22
CA MET A 13 8.20 30.94 30.39
C MET A 13 7.45 30.74 31.72
N ARG A 14 6.13 31.01 31.78
CA ARG A 14 5.30 30.67 32.96
C ARG A 14 5.01 29.17 33.03
N GLY A 15 4.83 28.53 31.88
CA GLY A 15 4.74 27.08 31.77
C GLY A 15 6.02 26.39 32.22
N LEU A 16 7.19 26.97 31.94
CA LEU A 16 8.48 26.45 32.41
C LEU A 16 8.56 26.40 33.95
N ALA A 17 8.26 27.49 34.65
CA ALA A 17 8.29 27.53 36.11
C ALA A 17 7.30 26.54 36.77
N ALA A 18 6.11 26.38 36.19
CA ALA A 18 5.11 25.41 36.66
C ALA A 18 5.58 23.96 36.46
N ARG A 19 6.22 23.65 35.33
CA ARG A 19 6.82 22.33 35.06
C ARG A 19 7.94 22.02 36.04
N ILE A 20 8.87 22.95 36.27
CA ILE A 20 9.99 22.75 37.20
C ILE A 20 9.49 22.51 38.63
N THR A 21 8.49 23.28 39.07
CA THR A 21 7.86 23.10 40.39
C THR A 21 7.17 21.73 40.50
N GLY A 22 6.56 21.25 39.42
CA GLY A 22 5.99 19.90 39.33
C GLY A 22 7.04 18.80 39.50
N TYR A 23 8.17 18.91 38.79
CA TYR A 23 9.25 17.91 38.86
C TYR A 23 9.91 17.81 40.24
N CYS A 24 10.03 18.92 40.98
CA CYS A 24 10.60 18.90 42.33
C CYS A 24 9.62 18.38 43.41
N GLY A 25 8.31 18.40 43.13
CA GLY A 25 7.25 18.07 44.09
C GLY A 25 6.99 16.57 44.29
N SER A 26 7.25 15.73 43.29
CA SER A 26 6.71 14.35 43.23
C SER A 26 7.72 13.23 43.00
N HIS A 27 8.98 13.42 43.39
CA HIS A 27 10.16 12.53 43.24
C HIS A 27 11.11 12.97 42.11
N TRP A 28 12.41 12.94 42.40
CA TRP A 28 13.47 13.45 41.53
C TRP A 28 13.52 12.69 40.20
N ASP A 29 13.48 13.42 39.09
CA ASP A 29 13.65 12.89 37.73
C ASP A 29 14.93 13.50 37.12
N ILE A 30 15.88 12.64 36.76
CA ILE A 30 17.15 13.07 36.16
C ILE A 30 16.96 13.69 34.75
N ASN A 31 15.88 13.32 34.06
CA ASN A 31 15.50 13.92 32.79
C ASN A 31 15.06 15.38 32.98
N ALA A 32 14.46 15.71 34.12
CA ALA A 32 14.07 17.09 34.43
C ALA A 32 15.29 18.01 34.58
N VAL A 33 16.39 17.53 35.16
CA VAL A 33 17.65 18.30 35.28
C VAL A 33 18.30 18.51 33.91
N TRP A 34 18.24 17.49 33.05
CA TRP A 34 18.80 17.57 31.70
C TRP A 34 17.99 18.51 30.81
N GLN A 35 16.65 18.44 30.88
CA GLN A 35 15.74 19.35 30.18
C GLN A 35 15.89 20.77 30.70
N LEU A 36 16.00 20.97 32.02
CA LEU A 36 16.26 22.27 32.64
C LEU A 36 17.57 22.89 32.14
N ARG A 37 18.63 22.08 32.01
CA ARG A 37 19.93 22.53 31.46
C ARG A 37 19.80 22.97 30.00
N HIS A 38 19.02 22.26 29.21
CA HIS A 38 18.76 22.60 27.81
C HIS A 38 17.97 23.91 27.70
N ASP A 39 16.90 24.04 28.49
CA ASP A 39 16.01 25.21 28.47
C ASP A 39 16.71 26.48 29.00
N VAL A 40 17.56 26.37 30.04
CA VAL A 40 18.38 27.48 30.55
C VAL A 40 19.41 27.92 29.50
N ARG A 41 20.05 26.96 28.79
CA ARG A 41 20.97 27.28 27.70
C ARG A 41 20.27 27.98 26.53
N ALA A 42 19.08 27.51 26.15
CA ALA A 42 18.26 28.13 25.12
C ALA A 42 17.84 29.55 25.53
N ALA A 43 17.44 29.76 26.78
CA ALA A 43 17.08 31.08 27.31
C ALA A 43 18.27 32.06 27.38
N MET A 44 19.46 31.58 27.77
CA MET A 44 20.69 32.40 27.77
C MET A 44 21.15 32.74 26.35
N ALA A 45 21.02 31.80 25.41
CA ALA A 45 21.36 32.02 24.00
C ALA A 45 20.41 33.00 23.29
N ALA A 46 19.16 33.09 23.74
CA ALA A 46 18.15 33.99 23.18
C ALA A 46 18.33 35.47 23.58
N GLY A 47 19.29 35.82 24.45
CA GLY A 47 19.64 37.20 24.77
C GLY A 47 18.47 37.99 25.36
N ALA A 48 17.98 37.55 26.52
CA ALA A 48 16.83 38.13 27.20
C ALA A 48 17.11 39.57 27.71
N SER A 49 16.96 40.55 26.83
CA SER A 49 17.27 41.97 27.05
C SER A 49 16.05 42.80 27.49
N ASP A 50 14.89 42.17 27.72
CA ASP A 50 13.67 42.82 28.21
C ASP A 50 13.33 42.46 29.66
N ALA A 51 12.49 43.29 30.29
CA ALA A 51 12.11 43.13 31.70
C ALA A 51 11.36 41.81 31.99
N ALA A 52 10.73 41.21 30.98
CA ALA A 52 10.04 39.93 31.08
C ALA A 52 11.02 38.75 31.13
N GLY A 53 12.05 38.78 30.30
CA GLY A 53 13.14 37.81 30.27
C GLY A 53 14.01 37.84 31.52
N LEU A 54 14.33 39.02 32.04
CA LEU A 54 15.00 39.20 33.34
C LEU A 54 14.15 38.66 34.51
N GLY A 55 12.82 38.82 34.45
CA GLY A 55 11.89 38.27 35.42
C GLY A 55 11.82 36.73 35.38
N ALA A 56 11.89 36.13 34.18
CA ALA A 56 11.91 34.70 34.00
C ALA A 56 13.23 34.06 34.46
N LEU A 57 14.38 34.70 34.17
CA LEU A 57 15.68 34.29 34.72
C LEU A 57 15.67 34.35 36.26
N GLY A 58 15.06 35.38 36.86
CA GLY A 58 14.91 35.48 38.31
C GLY A 58 14.00 34.40 38.93
N ALA A 59 12.99 33.93 38.19
CA ALA A 59 12.15 32.81 38.63
C ALA A 59 12.90 31.46 38.56
N ILE A 60 13.72 31.26 37.52
CA ILE A 60 14.59 30.09 37.38
C ILE A 60 15.66 30.06 38.48
N GLU A 61 16.29 31.21 38.75
CA GLU A 61 17.26 31.41 39.84
C GLU A 61 16.67 31.02 41.21
N ALA A 62 15.47 31.51 41.54
CA ALA A 62 14.81 31.20 42.80
C ALA A 62 14.49 29.70 42.98
N VAL A 63 14.18 28.99 41.89
CA VAL A 63 13.92 27.55 41.91
C VAL A 63 15.23 26.76 42.06
N LEU A 64 16.28 27.13 41.32
CA LEU A 64 17.62 26.52 41.44
C LEU A 64 18.20 26.71 42.85
N ASP A 65 18.08 27.90 43.44
CA ASP A 65 18.50 28.17 44.81
C ASP A 65 17.71 27.34 45.83
N GLY A 66 16.40 27.17 45.60
CA GLY A 66 15.55 26.28 46.40
C GLY A 66 15.98 24.82 46.32
N CYS A 67 16.40 24.35 45.14
CA CYS A 67 16.91 23.00 44.91
C CYS A 67 18.28 22.77 45.57
N VAL A 68 19.18 23.76 45.54
CA VAL A 68 20.52 23.69 46.15
C VAL A 68 20.45 23.81 47.68
N ALA A 69 19.58 24.68 48.21
CA ALA A 69 19.35 24.84 49.65
C ALA A 69 18.56 23.66 50.26
N GLY A 70 17.73 22.99 49.46
CA GLY A 70 17.05 21.74 49.84
C GLY A 70 18.05 20.58 49.87
N ASN A 71 18.20 19.91 51.00
CA ASN A 71 19.21 18.87 51.22
C ASN A 71 18.89 17.52 50.51
N ARG A 72 18.35 17.56 49.28
CA ARG A 72 17.87 16.42 48.49
C ARG A 72 18.60 16.27 47.14
N LEU A 73 19.87 16.67 47.05
CA LEU A 73 20.69 16.40 45.87
C LEU A 73 21.45 15.07 46.02
N PRO A 74 21.63 14.26 44.96
CA PRO A 74 22.11 12.87 45.05
C PRO A 74 23.59 12.73 45.45
N GLY A 75 24.38 13.80 45.31
CA GLY A 75 25.82 13.81 45.57
C GLY A 75 26.41 15.23 45.59
N PRO A 76 27.69 15.37 45.99
CA PRO A 76 28.40 16.65 46.01
C PRO A 76 28.70 17.20 44.61
N ASP A 77 28.96 16.34 43.62
CA ASP A 77 29.31 16.76 42.26
C ASP A 77 28.11 17.41 41.54
N GLU A 78 26.90 16.87 41.71
CA GLU A 78 25.67 17.43 41.14
C GLU A 78 25.26 18.75 41.84
N ARG A 79 25.63 18.90 43.13
CA ARG A 79 25.45 20.16 43.86
C ARG A 79 26.38 21.24 43.33
N ASP A 80 27.63 20.89 43.06
CA ASP A 80 28.62 21.82 42.49
C ASP A 80 28.25 22.23 41.06
N GLU A 81 27.74 21.30 40.23
CA GLU A 81 27.24 21.63 38.89
C GLU A 81 26.00 22.54 38.90
N LEU A 82 25.06 22.31 39.82
CA LEU A 82 23.89 23.18 39.97
C LEU A 82 24.27 24.56 40.54
N GLN A 83 25.26 24.63 41.43
CA GLN A 83 25.81 25.90 41.91
C GLN A 83 26.55 26.68 40.80
N ASP A 84 27.32 26.01 39.94
CA ASP A 84 27.94 26.64 38.76
C ASP A 84 26.87 27.16 37.79
N LEU A 85 25.81 26.38 37.54
CA LEU A 85 24.70 26.79 36.68
C LEU A 85 23.97 28.02 37.26
N ALA A 86 23.67 28.02 38.56
CA ALA A 86 23.04 29.15 39.25
C ALA A 86 23.94 30.40 39.18
N GLY A 87 25.24 30.25 39.43
CA GLY A 87 26.22 31.34 39.32
C GLY A 87 26.30 31.96 37.92
N ARG A 88 26.19 31.14 36.86
CA ARG A 88 26.17 31.61 35.47
C ARG A 88 24.90 32.40 35.13
N VAL A 89 23.75 32.00 35.66
CA VAL A 89 22.47 32.72 35.50
C VAL A 89 22.55 34.11 36.18
N VAL A 90 23.14 34.18 37.38
CA VAL A 90 23.39 35.45 38.10
C VAL A 90 24.33 36.38 37.33
N LEU A 91 25.42 35.85 36.77
CA LEU A 91 26.37 36.60 35.96
C LEU A 91 25.71 37.18 34.69
N HIS A 92 24.84 36.42 34.03
CA HIS A 92 24.09 36.90 32.86
C HIS A 92 23.04 37.96 33.19
N ARG A 93 22.41 37.88 34.37
CA ARG A 93 21.48 38.91 34.87
C ARG A 93 22.15 40.25 35.19
N SER A 94 23.46 40.23 35.48
CA SER A 94 24.22 41.37 36.02
C SER A 94 24.96 42.20 34.96
N ALA A 95 24.83 41.90 33.67
CA ALA A 95 25.62 42.54 32.61
C ALA A 95 25.11 43.94 32.22
N ASP A 96 25.64 44.96 32.91
CA ASP A 96 25.92 46.29 32.39
C ASP A 96 27.39 46.64 32.76
N ALA A 97 28.39 46.11 32.02
CA ALA A 97 29.81 46.53 32.08
C ALA A 97 30.68 45.93 30.92
N PRO A 98 31.79 46.59 30.48
CA PRO A 98 32.30 46.57 29.10
C PRO A 98 33.51 45.63 28.82
N ALA A 99 33.92 45.56 27.54
CA ALA A 99 34.75 44.51 26.92
C ALA A 99 36.31 44.60 27.05
N ALA A 100 36.92 43.39 27.11
CA ALA A 100 38.28 42.91 26.70
C ALA A 100 39.54 43.38 27.49
N PRO A 101 40.77 42.75 27.40
CA PRO A 101 41.29 41.63 26.56
C PRO A 101 42.26 40.58 27.23
N ASP A 102 42.58 39.50 26.48
CA ASP A 102 43.70 38.52 26.51
C ASP A 102 44.54 38.21 27.78
N ALA A 103 44.52 36.93 28.22
CA ALA A 103 45.71 36.13 28.62
C ALA A 103 45.38 34.64 28.92
N VAL A 104 45.65 33.80 27.93
CA VAL A 104 46.27 32.46 27.89
C VAL A 104 46.45 31.61 29.17
N ASP A 105 46.07 30.33 29.02
CA ASP A 105 46.50 29.08 29.68
C ASP A 105 46.46 28.92 31.20
N GLY A 106 45.71 27.90 31.63
CA GLY A 106 45.97 27.25 32.91
C GLY A 106 44.85 26.39 33.48
N LEU A 107 44.59 25.23 32.85
CA LEU A 107 44.12 23.97 33.49
C LEU A 107 42.68 24.00 34.06
N VAL A 108 41.77 23.11 33.68
CA VAL A 108 41.92 21.65 33.71
C VAL A 108 41.24 21.02 32.49
N GLN A 109 41.99 20.13 31.83
CA GLN A 109 41.44 19.09 30.96
C GLN A 109 40.44 18.24 31.77
N ALA A 110 39.14 18.54 31.68
CA ALA A 110 38.15 17.49 31.82
C ALA A 110 38.21 16.67 30.54
N ALA A 111 38.56 15.40 30.66
CA ALA A 111 38.62 14.45 29.55
C ALA A 111 37.34 14.56 28.68
N PRO A 112 37.40 14.32 27.36
CA PRO A 112 36.18 14.07 26.62
C PRO A 112 35.53 12.86 27.30
N LEU A 113 34.37 13.07 27.93
CA LEU A 113 33.51 11.96 28.31
C LEU A 113 33.26 11.19 27.01
N GLN A 114 33.83 9.99 26.93
CA GLN A 114 33.55 9.05 25.85
C GLN A 114 32.04 9.00 25.70
N ALA A 115 31.58 9.14 24.46
CA ALA A 115 30.24 8.82 24.03
C ALA A 115 29.91 7.41 24.53
N SER A 116 29.25 7.33 25.68
CA SER A 116 28.53 6.16 26.11
C SER A 116 27.11 6.44 25.66
N ALA A 117 26.59 5.53 24.84
CA ALA A 117 25.26 5.57 24.27
C ALA A 117 24.25 6.12 25.29
N GLU A 118 23.54 7.17 24.90
CA GLU A 118 22.48 7.82 25.67
C GLU A 118 21.33 6.84 25.89
N GLN A 119 21.49 5.96 26.88
CA GLN A 119 20.46 5.04 27.33
C GLN A 119 19.48 5.83 28.20
N ARG A 120 18.31 6.15 27.66
CA ARG A 120 17.14 6.49 28.49
C ARG A 120 16.77 5.24 29.29
N PHE A 121 16.87 5.31 30.61
CA PHE A 121 16.42 4.22 31.48
C PHE A 121 14.94 4.43 31.84
N GLU A 122 14.05 3.72 31.16
CA GLU A 122 12.60 3.76 31.43
C GLU A 122 12.19 2.97 32.69
N THR A 123 13.09 2.22 33.33
CA THR A 123 12.82 1.59 34.64
C THR A 123 14.13 1.31 35.41
N PRO A 124 14.20 1.55 36.74
CA PRO A 124 15.41 1.25 37.49
C PRO A 124 15.69 -0.27 37.55
N PRO A 125 16.96 -0.72 37.54
CA PRO A 125 17.31 -2.13 37.64
C PRO A 125 16.72 -2.80 38.89
N LEU A 126 16.43 -4.11 38.82
CA LEU A 126 15.74 -4.92 39.83
C LEU A 126 16.35 -4.90 41.26
N ALA A 127 17.54 -4.29 41.45
CA ALA A 127 18.21 -4.16 42.74
C ALA A 127 18.57 -2.71 43.14
N TYR A 128 18.07 -1.70 42.42
CA TYR A 128 18.42 -0.28 42.59
C TYR A 128 18.16 0.25 44.01
N TRP A 129 17.09 -0.22 44.67
CA TRP A 129 16.67 0.18 46.01
C TRP A 129 17.68 -0.23 47.11
N ARG A 130 18.49 -1.27 46.88
CA ARG A 130 19.45 -1.79 47.88
C ARG A 130 20.63 -0.85 48.13
N ARG A 131 20.84 0.16 47.28
CA ARG A 131 21.92 1.16 47.46
C ARG A 131 21.60 2.21 48.53
N TRP A 132 20.38 2.25 49.05
CA TRP A 132 19.90 3.35 49.89
C TRP A 132 19.56 2.96 51.33
N SER A 133 19.65 1.67 51.70
CA SER A 133 19.77 1.20 53.10
C SER A 133 20.03 -0.32 53.15
N ASP A 134 20.93 -0.78 54.03
CA ASP A 134 21.10 -2.21 54.30
C ASP A 134 19.82 -2.79 54.96
N GLY A 135 19.06 -3.58 54.20
CA GLY A 135 17.96 -4.42 54.72
C GLY A 135 16.53 -4.16 54.23
N ALA A 136 16.30 -3.33 53.19
CA ALA A 136 14.95 -3.13 52.67
C ALA A 136 14.49 -4.27 51.73
N GLU A 137 13.36 -4.92 52.04
CA GLU A 137 12.69 -5.89 51.16
C GLU A 137 11.97 -5.21 49.99
N ALA A 138 11.95 -5.88 48.84
CA ALA A 138 11.34 -5.37 47.60
C ALA A 138 9.82 -5.18 47.75
N PRO A 139 9.21 -4.15 47.13
CA PRO A 139 7.76 -3.99 47.15
C PRO A 139 7.10 -5.13 46.39
N ALA A 140 6.07 -5.72 46.99
CA ALA A 140 5.30 -6.79 46.35
C ALA A 140 4.52 -6.25 45.15
N LEU A 141 4.58 -6.98 44.03
CA LEU A 141 3.83 -6.70 42.81
C LEU A 141 2.31 -6.73 43.08
N PRO A 142 1.49 -5.92 42.37
CA PRO A 142 0.04 -5.98 42.50
C PRO A 142 -0.46 -7.37 42.10
N ALA A 143 -1.36 -7.94 42.92
CA ALA A 143 -1.98 -9.23 42.64
C ALA A 143 -2.79 -9.19 41.33
N GLY A 144 -2.65 -10.24 40.51
CA GLY A 144 -3.42 -10.41 39.28
C GLY A 144 -4.95 -10.48 39.50
N PRO A 145 -5.74 -10.47 38.41
CA PRO A 145 -7.19 -10.49 38.51
C PRO A 145 -7.67 -11.78 39.20
N GLY A 146 -8.53 -11.63 40.21
CA GLY A 146 -9.15 -12.76 40.91
C GLY A 146 -10.09 -13.58 40.01
N PRO A 147 -10.50 -14.79 40.46
CA PRO A 147 -11.33 -15.69 39.67
C PRO A 147 -12.72 -15.09 39.43
N ALA A 148 -13.27 -15.35 38.23
CA ALA A 148 -14.59 -14.93 37.79
C ALA A 148 -15.72 -15.56 38.65
N PRO A 149 -16.85 -14.86 38.86
CA PRO A 149 -18.02 -15.40 39.55
C PRO A 149 -18.76 -16.43 38.68
N ASP A 150 -19.44 -17.38 39.35
CA ASP A 150 -20.15 -18.51 38.74
C ASP A 150 -21.27 -18.09 37.75
N PRO A 151 -21.51 -18.89 36.70
CA PRO A 151 -22.50 -18.59 35.67
C PRO A 151 -23.93 -18.78 36.18
N ILE A 152 -24.75 -17.74 35.97
CA ILE A 152 -26.21 -17.77 36.12
C ILE A 152 -26.79 -18.71 35.06
N GLN A 153 -27.49 -19.76 35.51
CA GLN A 153 -28.23 -20.70 34.69
C GLN A 153 -29.49 -20.04 34.13
N ASN A 154 -29.69 -20.10 32.81
CA ASN A 154 -31.00 -19.88 32.19
C ASN A 154 -31.28 -21.02 31.20
N GLU A 155 -32.40 -21.70 31.44
CA GLU A 155 -32.95 -22.80 30.64
C GLU A 155 -33.43 -22.35 29.24
N PRO A 156 -33.45 -23.27 28.25
CA PRO A 156 -33.90 -22.96 26.89
C PRO A 156 -35.41 -23.13 26.71
N PRO A 157 -36.11 -22.27 25.95
CA PRO A 157 -37.46 -22.59 25.52
C PRO A 157 -37.47 -23.50 24.28
N ALA A 158 -38.18 -24.60 24.46
CA ALA A 158 -38.85 -25.52 23.55
C ALA A 158 -38.78 -25.31 22.01
N ARG A 159 -38.43 -26.41 21.34
CA ARG A 159 -38.76 -26.77 19.95
C ARG A 159 -40.28 -26.66 19.69
N MET A 160 -40.66 -26.07 18.56
CA MET A 160 -41.89 -26.45 17.85
C MET A 160 -41.57 -26.87 16.41
N ALA A 161 -42.30 -27.89 15.98
CA ALA A 161 -42.04 -28.76 14.86
C ALA A 161 -42.68 -28.30 13.54
N ARG A 162 -42.18 -28.94 12.48
CA ARG A 162 -42.54 -28.90 11.05
C ARG A 162 -44.00 -29.26 10.74
N MET A 163 -44.51 -28.78 9.59
CA MET A 163 -45.23 -29.55 8.54
C MET A 163 -45.58 -28.59 7.38
N ASN A 164 -44.98 -28.77 6.19
CA ASN A 164 -45.42 -29.57 5.02
C ASN A 164 -46.67 -29.02 4.31
N ASP A 165 -46.54 -28.61 3.04
CA ASP A 165 -46.98 -29.38 1.85
C ASP A 165 -46.62 -28.64 0.54
N THR A 166 -45.82 -29.27 -0.34
CA THR A 166 -46.19 -29.94 -1.61
C THR A 166 -46.42 -29.02 -2.82
N SER A 167 -45.49 -29.05 -3.77
CA SER A 167 -45.82 -29.46 -5.15
C SER A 167 -44.55 -29.81 -5.93
N SER A 168 -44.68 -30.92 -6.63
CA SER A 168 -43.67 -31.68 -7.36
C SER A 168 -43.59 -31.23 -8.82
N ARG A 169 -42.37 -31.09 -9.36
CA ARG A 169 -42.00 -31.57 -10.71
C ARG A 169 -40.49 -31.46 -10.94
N LYS A 170 -39.84 -32.61 -11.21
CA LYS A 170 -38.57 -32.69 -11.96
C LYS A 170 -38.88 -32.49 -13.45
N PRO A 171 -37.99 -31.82 -14.21
CA PRO A 171 -36.92 -32.48 -14.97
C PRO A 171 -35.56 -31.82 -14.63
N GLY A 172 -34.37 -32.39 -14.81
CA GLY A 172 -33.87 -33.30 -15.83
C GLY A 172 -32.63 -32.64 -16.44
N ASN A 173 -31.45 -33.12 -16.04
CA ASN A 173 -30.08 -32.72 -16.40
C ASN A 173 -29.87 -31.82 -17.64
N GLY A 174 -29.17 -30.70 -17.42
CA GLY A 174 -28.52 -29.92 -18.47
C GLY A 174 -28.01 -28.55 -18.00
N ASP A 175 -27.13 -28.47 -17.00
CA ASP A 175 -26.68 -27.18 -16.47
C ASP A 175 -25.29 -26.80 -16.98
N GLY A 176 -25.30 -26.03 -18.08
CA GLY A 176 -24.16 -25.34 -18.67
C GLY A 176 -24.54 -24.20 -19.64
N GLU A 177 -25.75 -24.19 -20.19
CA GLU A 177 -26.16 -23.20 -21.23
C GLU A 177 -27.37 -22.32 -20.87
N ALA A 178 -28.00 -22.47 -19.70
CA ALA A 178 -29.34 -21.92 -19.46
C ALA A 178 -29.43 -20.62 -18.61
N ARG A 179 -28.46 -19.69 -18.67
CA ARG A 179 -28.59 -18.40 -17.92
C ARG A 179 -29.30 -17.27 -18.68
N PHE A 180 -29.38 -17.33 -20.01
CA PHE A 180 -30.13 -16.35 -20.81
C PHE A 180 -31.59 -16.75 -21.09
N GLN A 181 -32.01 -17.96 -20.69
CA GLN A 181 -33.25 -18.58 -21.16
C GLN A 181 -34.55 -17.95 -20.63
N TYR A 182 -34.49 -16.90 -19.80
CA TYR A 182 -35.68 -16.29 -19.16
C TYR A 182 -35.66 -14.76 -19.03
N GLN A 183 -34.70 -14.03 -19.60
CA GLN A 183 -34.69 -12.56 -19.52
C GLN A 183 -35.51 -11.94 -20.66
N ARG A 184 -36.58 -11.22 -20.32
CA ARG A 184 -37.42 -10.50 -21.29
C ARG A 184 -36.98 -9.05 -21.39
N ILE A 185 -36.60 -8.64 -22.59
CA ILE A 185 -36.08 -7.31 -22.89
C ILE A 185 -37.09 -6.58 -23.76
N TYR A 186 -37.49 -5.39 -23.32
CA TYR A 186 -38.26 -4.46 -24.14
C TYR A 186 -37.33 -3.41 -24.69
N HIS A 187 -37.42 -3.14 -25.98
CA HIS A 187 -36.68 -2.06 -26.60
C HIS A 187 -37.65 -1.10 -27.29
N LEU A 188 -37.77 0.10 -26.72
CA LEU A 188 -38.50 1.22 -27.31
C LEU A 188 -37.59 1.87 -28.35
N THR A 189 -37.76 1.46 -29.60
CA THR A 189 -36.80 1.68 -30.69
C THR A 189 -37.34 2.64 -31.76
N GLY A 190 -36.48 3.52 -32.25
CA GLY A 190 -36.75 4.39 -33.38
C GLY A 190 -36.52 3.70 -34.74
N ASN A 191 -36.04 2.45 -34.71
CA ASN A 191 -35.55 1.69 -35.87
C ASN A 191 -34.38 2.38 -36.59
N GLY A 192 -33.56 3.14 -35.86
CA GLY A 192 -32.34 3.75 -36.38
C GLY A 192 -31.25 2.73 -36.72
N PRO A 193 -30.20 3.12 -37.47
CA PRO A 193 -29.13 2.21 -37.88
C PRO A 193 -28.40 1.54 -36.70
N LEU A 194 -28.17 2.30 -35.63
CA LEU A 194 -27.53 1.82 -34.40
C LEU A 194 -28.44 0.86 -33.63
N SER A 195 -29.73 1.20 -33.52
CA SER A 195 -30.74 0.38 -32.85
C SER A 195 -30.90 -0.98 -33.53
N LEU A 196 -30.94 -1.00 -34.87
CA LEU A 196 -30.99 -2.24 -35.65
C LEU A 196 -29.78 -3.14 -35.42
N GLU A 197 -28.59 -2.55 -35.29
CA GLU A 197 -27.36 -3.32 -35.00
C GLU A 197 -27.36 -3.86 -33.57
N VAL A 198 -27.82 -3.07 -32.59
CA VAL A 198 -28.00 -3.50 -31.19
C VAL A 198 -29.04 -4.64 -31.11
N ASP A 199 -30.17 -4.51 -31.79
CA ASP A 199 -31.25 -5.50 -31.83
C ASP A 199 -30.76 -6.83 -32.41
N GLN A 200 -30.02 -6.78 -33.52
CA GLN A 200 -29.41 -7.97 -34.12
C GLN A 200 -28.42 -8.66 -33.18
N LEU A 201 -27.63 -7.90 -32.43
CA LEU A 201 -26.66 -8.46 -31.47
C LEU A 201 -27.35 -9.06 -30.24
N LEU A 202 -28.44 -8.45 -29.75
CA LEU A 202 -29.24 -8.98 -28.64
C LEU A 202 -29.98 -10.27 -29.05
N ASP A 203 -30.54 -10.32 -30.25
CA ASP A 203 -31.20 -11.50 -30.79
C ASP A 203 -30.21 -12.65 -31.02
N GLN A 204 -29.01 -12.37 -31.56
CA GLN A 204 -27.92 -13.33 -31.69
C GLN A 204 -27.42 -13.90 -30.35
N ALA A 205 -27.55 -13.13 -29.27
CA ALA A 205 -27.23 -13.58 -27.92
C ALA A 205 -28.31 -14.50 -27.29
N GLY A 206 -29.42 -14.76 -28.00
CA GLY A 206 -30.49 -15.66 -27.55
C GLY A 206 -31.41 -15.06 -26.49
N LEU A 207 -31.49 -13.73 -26.42
CA LEU A 207 -32.34 -12.98 -25.48
C LEU A 207 -33.77 -12.84 -26.04
N ASN A 208 -34.77 -12.83 -25.16
CA ASN A 208 -36.16 -12.64 -25.57
C ASN A 208 -36.46 -11.13 -25.72
N LEU A 209 -36.19 -10.60 -26.91
CA LEU A 209 -36.32 -9.18 -27.27
C LEU A 209 -37.70 -8.89 -27.88
N GLU A 210 -38.39 -7.88 -27.36
CA GLU A 210 -39.66 -7.37 -27.88
C GLU A 210 -39.48 -5.89 -28.24
N LEU A 211 -39.69 -5.56 -29.52
CA LEU A 211 -39.50 -4.24 -30.09
C LEU A 211 -40.80 -3.44 -29.98
N LEU A 212 -40.70 -2.19 -29.54
CA LEU A 212 -41.83 -1.30 -29.30
C LEU A 212 -41.64 -0.01 -30.06
N ASP A 213 -42.67 0.40 -30.80
CA ASP A 213 -42.62 1.60 -31.65
C ASP A 213 -43.12 2.85 -30.92
N ASN A 214 -43.84 2.69 -29.80
CA ASN A 214 -44.39 3.79 -29.02
C ASN A 214 -44.59 3.46 -27.54
N GLU A 215 -44.74 4.50 -26.70
CA GLU A 215 -44.88 4.32 -25.26
C GLU A 215 -46.25 3.78 -24.81
N ASP A 216 -47.26 3.77 -25.68
CA ASP A 216 -48.57 3.16 -25.36
C ASP A 216 -48.48 1.63 -25.45
N ASP A 217 -47.70 1.08 -26.41
CA ASP A 217 -47.37 -0.35 -26.50
C ASP A 217 -46.57 -0.81 -25.26
N LEU A 218 -45.63 0.04 -24.80
CA LEU A 218 -44.89 -0.21 -23.56
C LEU A 218 -45.82 -0.28 -22.35
N ALA A 219 -46.83 0.59 -22.28
CA ALA A 219 -47.82 0.58 -21.20
C ALA A 219 -48.69 -0.69 -21.21
N GLU A 220 -49.09 -1.17 -22.39
CA GLU A 220 -49.86 -2.40 -22.56
C GLU A 220 -49.04 -3.63 -22.17
N LEU A 221 -47.81 -3.75 -22.69
CA LEU A 221 -46.96 -4.91 -22.41
C LEU A 221 -46.48 -4.99 -20.97
N LEU A 222 -46.13 -3.85 -20.34
CA LEU A 222 -45.77 -3.85 -18.91
C LEU A 222 -46.95 -4.25 -18.01
N GLN A 223 -48.19 -4.11 -18.46
CA GLN A 223 -49.36 -4.62 -17.73
C GLN A 223 -49.58 -6.12 -17.95
N ALA A 224 -49.25 -6.63 -19.13
CA ALA A 224 -49.47 -8.03 -19.50
C ALA A 224 -48.35 -8.97 -19.03
N LEU A 225 -47.10 -8.54 -19.16
CA LEU A 225 -45.92 -9.39 -19.05
C LEU A 225 -44.74 -8.64 -18.37
N PRO A 226 -44.05 -9.28 -17.42
CA PRO A 226 -42.91 -8.64 -16.78
C PRO A 226 -41.69 -8.59 -17.69
N ALA A 227 -40.97 -7.48 -17.64
CA ALA A 227 -39.68 -7.28 -18.29
C ALA A 227 -38.55 -7.07 -17.28
N ASP A 228 -37.36 -7.54 -17.63
CA ASP A 228 -36.12 -7.43 -16.84
C ASP A 228 -35.30 -6.21 -17.25
N LEU A 229 -35.34 -5.85 -18.54
CA LEU A 229 -34.65 -4.70 -19.12
C LEU A 229 -35.58 -3.93 -20.07
N LEU A 230 -35.54 -2.61 -19.98
CA LEU A 230 -36.13 -1.66 -20.92
C LEU A 230 -34.99 -0.82 -21.51
N LEU A 231 -34.78 -0.94 -22.81
CA LEU A 231 -33.92 -0.06 -23.60
C LEU A 231 -34.78 1.04 -24.21
N VAL A 232 -34.30 2.28 -24.16
CA VAL A 232 -34.98 3.45 -24.72
C VAL A 232 -34.03 4.20 -25.63
N ASP A 233 -34.40 4.29 -26.91
CA ASP A 233 -33.61 5.00 -27.90
C ASP A 233 -33.60 6.51 -27.69
N ALA A 234 -32.58 7.15 -28.27
CA ALA A 234 -32.38 8.58 -28.27
C ALA A 234 -33.60 9.37 -28.80
N GLU A 235 -34.35 8.81 -29.76
CA GLU A 235 -35.52 9.44 -30.37
C GLU A 235 -36.70 9.63 -29.38
N PHE A 236 -36.72 8.89 -28.28
CA PHE A 236 -37.75 9.00 -27.23
C PHE A 236 -37.35 9.94 -26.09
N ALA A 237 -36.19 10.61 -26.19
CA ALA A 237 -35.67 11.53 -25.19
C ALA A 237 -36.65 12.68 -24.82
N ASP A 238 -37.48 13.11 -25.77
CA ASP A 238 -38.48 14.16 -25.55
C ASP A 238 -39.77 13.66 -24.87
N ARG A 239 -39.96 12.34 -24.78
CA ARG A 239 -41.14 11.70 -24.17
C ARG A 239 -40.85 11.08 -22.80
N ILE A 240 -39.70 11.41 -22.25
CA ILE A 240 -39.09 10.70 -21.14
C ILE A 240 -39.88 10.83 -19.83
N ASP A 241 -40.62 11.92 -19.63
CA ASP A 241 -41.52 12.10 -18.48
C ASP A 241 -42.69 11.09 -18.48
N LYS A 242 -43.26 10.83 -19.67
CA LYS A 242 -44.34 9.85 -19.84
C LYS A 242 -43.82 8.43 -19.61
N ILE A 243 -42.67 8.09 -20.21
CA ILE A 243 -41.99 6.79 -20.03
C ILE A 243 -41.58 6.58 -18.57
N GLY A 244 -41.03 7.61 -17.92
CA GLY A 244 -40.67 7.60 -16.50
C GLY A 244 -41.86 7.32 -15.59
N THR A 245 -43.04 7.87 -15.93
CA THR A 245 -44.28 7.60 -15.19
C THR A 245 -44.71 6.13 -15.30
N LEU A 246 -44.57 5.53 -16.48
CA LEU A 246 -44.87 4.11 -16.72
C LEU A 246 -43.91 3.20 -15.92
N ILE A 247 -42.61 3.49 -15.97
CA ILE A 247 -41.57 2.78 -15.19
C ILE A 247 -41.86 2.86 -13.69
N ALA A 248 -42.17 4.07 -13.18
CA ALA A 248 -42.47 4.29 -11.77
C ALA A 248 -43.78 3.62 -11.32
N GLY A 249 -44.77 3.51 -12.22
CA GLY A 249 -46.00 2.75 -12.00
C GLY A 249 -45.73 1.25 -11.90
N TYR A 250 -45.01 0.70 -12.87
CA TYR A 250 -44.66 -0.72 -12.94
C TYR A 250 -43.80 -1.18 -11.74
N ARG A 251 -42.78 -0.40 -11.37
CA ARG A 251 -41.90 -0.71 -10.22
C ARG A 251 -42.63 -0.74 -8.88
N ARG A 252 -43.72 0.03 -8.73
CA ARG A 252 -44.56 0.00 -7.53
C ARG A 252 -45.35 -1.31 -7.40
N GLN A 253 -45.72 -1.91 -8.54
CA GLN A 253 -46.54 -3.12 -8.58
C GLN A 253 -45.69 -4.40 -8.66
N ASN A 254 -44.47 -4.31 -9.19
CA ASN A 254 -43.54 -5.42 -9.38
C ASN A 254 -42.18 -5.15 -8.70
N PRO A 255 -41.97 -5.63 -7.45
CA PRO A 255 -40.75 -5.36 -6.68
C PRO A 255 -39.51 -6.15 -7.13
N LYS A 256 -39.62 -7.00 -8.17
CA LYS A 256 -38.48 -7.53 -8.93
C LYS A 256 -38.20 -6.54 -10.07
N TYR A 257 -37.22 -5.68 -9.85
CA TYR A 257 -37.10 -4.39 -10.53
C TYR A 257 -36.77 -4.48 -12.02
N LEU A 258 -37.56 -3.79 -12.86
CA LEU A 258 -37.25 -3.46 -14.25
C LEU A 258 -36.03 -2.52 -14.30
N THR A 259 -34.98 -2.92 -15.03
CA THR A 259 -33.82 -2.06 -15.34
C THR A 259 -34.13 -1.21 -16.57
N ALA A 260 -34.01 0.12 -16.50
CA ALA A 260 -34.28 1.03 -17.61
C ALA A 260 -33.01 1.77 -18.02
N VAL A 261 -32.64 1.67 -19.30
CA VAL A 261 -31.41 2.24 -19.86
C VAL A 261 -31.78 3.17 -21.02
N GLN A 262 -31.27 4.40 -20.98
CA GLN A 262 -31.45 5.38 -22.05
C GLN A 262 -30.20 5.47 -22.91
N ILE A 263 -30.35 5.32 -24.22
CA ILE A 263 -29.34 5.69 -25.21
C ILE A 263 -29.52 7.18 -25.51
N LEU A 264 -28.47 7.97 -25.33
CA LEU A 264 -28.48 9.41 -25.58
C LEU A 264 -28.08 9.71 -27.03
N PRO A 265 -28.55 10.81 -27.63
CA PRO A 265 -27.94 11.34 -28.85
C PRO A 265 -26.44 11.62 -28.66
N ALA A 266 -25.64 11.49 -29.73
CA ALA A 266 -24.18 11.65 -29.70
C ALA A 266 -23.70 13.06 -29.36
N ASP A 267 -24.57 14.06 -29.41
CA ASP A 267 -24.31 15.49 -29.22
C ASP A 267 -24.69 16.01 -27.82
N ILE A 268 -25.17 15.16 -26.91
CA ILE A 268 -25.56 15.58 -25.55
C ILE A 268 -24.40 15.38 -24.56
N ASP A 269 -24.01 16.47 -23.88
CA ASP A 269 -23.09 16.43 -22.75
C ASP A 269 -23.69 15.69 -21.54
N ALA A 270 -22.96 14.71 -21.01
CA ALA A 270 -23.40 13.82 -19.93
C ALA A 270 -23.82 14.57 -18.64
N GLY A 271 -23.23 15.74 -18.38
CA GLY A 271 -23.57 16.58 -17.22
C GLY A 271 -25.01 17.12 -17.27
N THR A 272 -25.45 17.60 -18.42
CA THR A 272 -26.83 18.08 -18.65
C THR A 272 -27.86 16.95 -18.77
N ALA A 273 -27.44 15.76 -19.23
CA ALA A 273 -28.32 14.60 -19.35
C ALA A 273 -28.72 14.00 -18.00
N THR A 274 -27.81 14.02 -17.02
CA THR A 274 -28.03 13.32 -15.74
C THR A 274 -29.25 13.87 -14.96
N GLU A 275 -29.53 15.16 -15.05
CA GLU A 275 -30.72 15.77 -14.42
C GLU A 275 -32.02 15.45 -15.18
N ARG A 276 -31.98 15.46 -16.53
CA ARG A 276 -33.15 15.23 -17.39
C ARG A 276 -33.62 13.77 -17.39
N PHE A 277 -32.70 12.82 -17.23
CA PHE A 277 -32.96 11.38 -17.32
C PHE A 277 -32.85 10.65 -15.97
N ALA A 278 -33.03 11.37 -14.84
CA ALA A 278 -32.82 10.84 -13.49
C ALA A 278 -33.66 9.60 -13.10
N MET A 279 -34.72 9.31 -13.85
CA MET A 279 -35.59 8.14 -13.70
C MET A 279 -35.07 6.87 -14.41
N MET A 280 -34.04 7.00 -15.26
CA MET A 280 -33.33 5.90 -15.89
C MET A 280 -32.25 5.37 -14.94
N ASP A 281 -31.96 4.07 -15.00
CA ASP A 281 -30.92 3.46 -14.15
C ASP A 281 -29.52 3.61 -14.75
N ALA A 282 -29.42 3.78 -16.07
CA ALA A 282 -28.17 4.05 -16.76
C ALA A 282 -28.39 4.88 -18.03
N LEU A 283 -27.40 5.70 -18.36
CA LEU A 283 -27.31 6.45 -19.61
C LEU A 283 -26.13 5.92 -20.41
N ILE A 284 -26.34 5.66 -21.70
CA ILE A 284 -25.30 5.23 -22.64
C ILE A 284 -25.18 6.30 -23.72
N SER A 285 -23.95 6.75 -23.99
CA SER A 285 -23.70 7.72 -25.07
C SER A 285 -24.03 7.10 -26.43
N GLY A 286 -24.80 7.78 -27.27
CA GLY A 286 -25.03 7.38 -28.67
C GLY A 286 -23.85 7.61 -29.59
N SER A 287 -22.73 8.13 -29.08
CA SER A 287 -21.43 8.07 -29.76
C SER A 287 -20.77 6.68 -29.67
N ALA A 288 -21.31 5.76 -28.84
CA ALA A 288 -20.83 4.39 -28.74
C ALA A 288 -21.33 3.56 -29.94
N ASP A 289 -20.49 2.63 -30.41
CA ASP A 289 -20.89 1.63 -31.39
C ASP A 289 -21.77 0.54 -30.75
N ALA A 290 -22.46 -0.25 -31.57
CA ALA A 290 -23.39 -1.27 -31.08
C ALA A 290 -22.71 -2.26 -30.11
N ARG A 291 -21.45 -2.63 -30.38
CA ARG A 291 -20.67 -3.51 -29.48
C ARG A 291 -20.38 -2.87 -28.13
N GLY A 292 -20.04 -1.58 -28.09
CA GLY A 292 -19.85 -0.83 -26.85
C GLY A 292 -21.13 -0.73 -26.03
N ILE A 293 -22.27 -0.54 -26.70
CA ILE A 293 -23.61 -0.53 -26.06
C ILE A 293 -23.91 -1.89 -25.43
N ILE A 294 -23.70 -2.99 -26.17
CA ILE A 294 -23.90 -4.36 -25.69
C ILE A 294 -22.96 -4.67 -24.50
N ALA A 295 -21.68 -4.31 -24.58
CA ALA A 295 -20.74 -4.51 -23.48
C ALA A 295 -21.17 -3.76 -22.21
N ARG A 296 -21.75 -2.57 -22.37
CA ARG A 296 -22.25 -1.76 -21.25
C ARG A 296 -23.55 -2.34 -20.68
N ILE A 297 -24.46 -2.81 -21.52
CA ILE A 297 -25.68 -3.52 -21.11
C ILE A 297 -25.31 -4.81 -20.37
N ASP A 298 -24.36 -5.59 -20.89
CA ASP A 298 -23.85 -6.81 -20.26
C ASP A 298 -23.24 -6.52 -18.88
N GLN A 299 -22.49 -5.42 -18.75
CA GLN A 299 -22.00 -4.96 -17.45
C GLN A 299 -23.15 -4.63 -16.49
N ILE A 300 -24.18 -3.90 -16.95
CA ILE A 300 -25.33 -3.52 -16.13
C ILE A 300 -26.13 -4.77 -15.68
N LEU A 301 -26.36 -5.71 -16.59
CA LEU A 301 -27.13 -6.93 -16.33
C LEU A 301 -26.35 -7.93 -15.44
N ARG A 302 -25.04 -8.06 -15.61
CA ARG A 302 -24.20 -8.98 -14.81
C ARG A 302 -24.06 -8.56 -13.36
N PHE A 303 -24.02 -7.26 -13.10
CA PHE A 303 -23.78 -6.75 -11.74
C PHE A 303 -25.05 -6.36 -10.98
N GLY A 304 -26.22 -6.27 -11.66
CA GLY A 304 -27.48 -5.90 -11.03
C GLY A 304 -27.43 -4.51 -10.37
N LYS A 305 -28.57 -4.02 -9.88
CA LYS A 305 -28.76 -2.67 -9.27
C LYS A 305 -27.49 -2.07 -8.66
N SER A 306 -27.02 -0.98 -9.26
CA SER A 306 -26.14 -0.03 -8.57
C SER A 306 -26.94 0.58 -7.41
N ASP A 307 -26.79 0.05 -6.20
CA ASP A 307 -26.84 0.93 -5.04
C ASP A 307 -25.62 1.85 -5.18
N ARG A 308 -25.82 3.08 -5.64
CA ARG A 308 -24.78 4.14 -5.60
C ARG A 308 -24.12 4.07 -4.23
N TYR A 309 -22.79 3.96 -4.19
CA TYR A 309 -22.04 3.88 -2.93
C TYR A 309 -22.46 5.01 -2.00
N ARG A 310 -22.77 4.72 -0.73
CA ARG A 310 -23.17 5.71 0.26
C ARG A 310 -22.06 5.95 1.27
N VAL A 311 -21.53 7.17 1.31
CA VAL A 311 -20.47 7.55 2.23
C VAL A 311 -20.99 8.59 3.22
N LEU A 312 -20.83 8.31 4.51
CA LEU A 312 -21.07 9.30 5.57
C LEU A 312 -19.73 10.00 5.87
N ILE A 313 -19.71 11.32 5.77
CA ILE A 313 -18.54 12.15 6.07
C ILE A 313 -18.76 12.79 7.44
N VAL A 314 -17.85 12.57 8.39
CA VAL A 314 -17.88 13.12 9.74
C VAL A 314 -16.66 14.02 9.89
N GLU A 315 -16.89 15.33 9.91
CA GLU A 315 -15.84 16.35 9.80
C GLU A 315 -16.38 17.67 10.36
N ASP A 316 -15.72 18.26 11.37
CA ASP A 316 -16.21 19.48 12.02
C ASP A 316 -15.92 20.73 11.17
N ASP A 317 -14.87 20.72 10.35
CA ASP A 317 -14.59 21.78 9.40
C ASP A 317 -15.48 21.68 8.16
N ARG A 318 -16.45 22.59 8.08
CA ARG A 318 -17.40 22.67 6.95
C ARG A 318 -16.71 22.77 5.58
N SER A 319 -15.58 23.45 5.48
CA SER A 319 -14.87 23.62 4.21
C SER A 319 -14.22 22.32 3.74
N GLN A 320 -13.63 21.56 4.67
CA GLN A 320 -13.02 20.26 4.40
C GLN A 320 -14.08 19.21 4.09
N ALA A 321 -15.21 19.23 4.81
CA ALA A 321 -16.33 18.35 4.57
C ALA A 321 -16.92 18.55 3.16
N MET A 322 -17.11 19.80 2.74
CA MET A 322 -17.60 20.15 1.41
C MET A 322 -16.61 19.77 0.30
N PHE A 323 -15.31 19.87 0.56
CA PHE A 323 -14.27 19.43 -0.37
C PHE A 323 -14.31 17.91 -0.60
N ALA A 324 -14.34 17.11 0.46
CA ALA A 324 -14.47 15.66 0.37
C ALA A 324 -15.82 15.25 -0.28
N GLU A 325 -16.91 15.94 0.07
CA GLU A 325 -18.23 15.72 -0.50
C GLU A 325 -18.24 15.99 -2.02
N GLY A 326 -17.66 17.11 -2.47
CA GLY A 326 -17.59 17.47 -3.89
C GLY A 326 -16.81 16.46 -4.72
N ILE A 327 -15.68 15.96 -4.20
CA ILE A 327 -14.88 14.92 -4.87
C ILE A 327 -15.68 13.63 -5.05
N LEU A 328 -16.34 13.17 -3.98
CA LEU A 328 -17.07 11.90 -3.99
C LEU A 328 -18.36 11.98 -4.82
N ARG A 329 -19.07 13.12 -4.81
CA ARG A 329 -20.25 13.34 -5.66
C ARG A 329 -19.90 13.33 -7.15
N ASN A 330 -18.76 13.92 -7.53
CA ASN A 330 -18.28 13.87 -8.92
C ASN A 330 -17.94 12.43 -9.38
N ALA A 331 -17.69 11.51 -8.45
CA ALA A 331 -17.51 10.09 -8.71
C ALA A 331 -18.81 9.27 -8.57
N GLU A 332 -19.97 9.94 -8.61
CA GLU A 332 -21.32 9.36 -8.50
C GLU A 332 -21.60 8.61 -7.17
N ILE A 333 -20.87 8.96 -6.11
CA ILE A 333 -21.05 8.40 -4.76
C ILE A 333 -22.06 9.27 -3.99
N GLY A 334 -23.09 8.65 -3.42
CA GLY A 334 -24.05 9.31 -2.56
C GLY A 334 -23.41 9.69 -1.21
N THR A 335 -23.47 10.95 -0.83
CA THR A 335 -22.80 11.45 0.37
C THR A 335 -23.76 12.10 1.34
N LYS A 336 -23.43 12.03 2.63
CA LYS A 336 -24.06 12.84 3.69
C LYS A 336 -22.98 13.36 4.61
N VAL A 337 -23.01 14.66 4.90
CA VAL A 337 -22.06 15.32 5.80
C VAL A 337 -22.66 15.45 7.20
N LEU A 338 -21.82 15.20 8.21
CA LEU A 338 -22.10 15.37 9.62
C LEU A 338 -21.01 16.25 10.23
N LEU A 339 -21.39 17.42 10.72
CA LEU A 339 -20.45 18.38 11.33
C LEU A 339 -20.31 18.20 12.84
N ASP A 340 -21.13 17.34 13.46
CA ASP A 340 -21.13 17.10 14.90
C ASP A 340 -21.12 15.61 15.26
N ALA A 341 -20.33 15.26 16.27
CA ALA A 341 -20.17 13.88 16.72
C ALA A 341 -21.44 13.30 17.39
N VAL A 342 -22.28 14.15 17.99
CA VAL A 342 -23.46 13.76 18.79
C VAL A 342 -24.50 13.01 17.97
N ASN A 343 -24.63 13.32 16.68
CA ASN A 343 -25.65 12.76 15.80
C ASN A 343 -25.16 11.57 14.96
N LEU A 344 -24.00 11.00 15.27
CA LEU A 344 -23.39 9.90 14.50
C LEU A 344 -24.30 8.66 14.42
N LEU A 345 -24.68 8.07 15.56
CA LEU A 345 -25.47 6.84 15.57
C LEU A 345 -26.87 6.99 14.93
N PRO A 346 -27.67 8.04 15.21
CA PRO A 346 -28.93 8.28 14.51
C PRO A 346 -28.75 8.44 12.99
N THR A 347 -27.66 9.07 12.57
CA THR A 347 -27.36 9.29 11.15
C THR A 347 -26.95 8.00 10.46
N VAL A 348 -26.06 7.20 11.06
CA VAL A 348 -25.68 5.88 10.55
C VAL A 348 -26.91 4.99 10.37
N LYS A 349 -27.83 4.99 11.35
CA LYS A 349 -29.06 4.18 11.30
C LYS A 349 -30.04 4.60 10.19
N SER A 350 -30.18 5.91 9.95
CA SER A 350 -31.11 6.44 8.93
C SER A 350 -30.52 6.46 7.52
N PHE A 351 -29.25 6.84 7.39
CA PHE A 351 -28.55 6.96 6.11
C PHE A 351 -28.01 5.61 5.60
N LYS A 352 -27.71 4.68 6.52
CA LYS A 352 -27.13 3.35 6.25
C LYS A 352 -25.88 3.41 5.36
N PRO A 353 -24.80 4.08 5.78
CA PRO A 353 -23.61 4.22 4.95
C PRO A 353 -22.96 2.87 4.63
N ASP A 354 -22.40 2.76 3.43
CA ASP A 354 -21.49 1.68 3.03
C ASP A 354 -20.05 1.90 3.55
N LEU A 355 -19.71 3.15 3.92
CA LEU A 355 -18.43 3.56 4.49
C LEU A 355 -18.58 4.87 5.27
N ILE A 356 -17.79 5.03 6.32
CA ILE A 356 -17.69 6.27 7.10
C ILE A 356 -16.30 6.87 6.88
N LEU A 357 -16.26 8.11 6.40
CA LEU A 357 -15.07 8.94 6.34
C LEU A 357 -15.05 9.80 7.60
N MET A 358 -14.04 9.63 8.45
CA MET A 358 -14.03 10.16 9.82
C MET A 358 -12.82 11.07 10.04
N ASP A 359 -13.02 12.31 10.45
CA ASP A 359 -11.90 13.14 10.90
C ASP A 359 -11.35 12.65 12.25
N LEU A 360 -10.03 12.70 12.42
CA LEU A 360 -9.36 12.21 13.62
C LEU A 360 -9.45 13.24 14.76
N ASN A 361 -9.33 14.53 14.44
CA ASN A 361 -9.25 15.62 15.40
C ASN A 361 -10.48 16.56 15.30
N MET A 362 -11.53 16.28 16.07
CA MET A 362 -12.70 17.15 16.18
C MET A 362 -12.82 17.80 17.57
N PRO A 363 -13.26 19.07 17.67
CA PRO A 363 -13.51 19.73 18.95
C PRO A 363 -14.63 19.02 19.74
N GLY A 364 -14.29 18.45 20.90
CA GLY A 364 -15.24 17.88 21.86
C GLY A 364 -15.49 16.37 21.75
N ALA A 365 -14.92 15.67 20.75
CA ALA A 365 -14.89 14.20 20.65
C ALA A 365 -13.77 13.76 19.69
N SER A 366 -13.00 12.72 20.00
CA SER A 366 -12.01 12.17 19.06
C SER A 366 -12.65 11.18 18.08
N GLY A 367 -12.22 11.18 16.81
CA GLY A 367 -12.64 10.18 15.82
C GLY A 367 -12.36 8.73 16.26
N ILE A 368 -11.34 8.53 17.10
CA ILE A 368 -10.97 7.25 17.71
C ILE A 368 -12.04 6.79 18.71
N GLU A 369 -12.49 7.69 19.58
CA GLU A 369 -13.55 7.41 20.57
C GLU A 369 -14.88 7.05 19.88
N LEU A 370 -15.23 7.79 18.82
CA LEU A 370 -16.43 7.53 18.02
C LEU A 370 -16.39 6.19 17.30
N THR A 371 -15.20 5.80 16.84
CA THR A 371 -14.96 4.48 16.25
C THR A 371 -15.15 3.39 17.28
N GLY A 372 -14.63 3.56 18.50
CA GLY A 372 -14.90 2.66 19.63
C GLY A 372 -16.39 2.44 19.88
N LEU A 373 -17.20 3.51 19.84
CA LEU A 373 -18.66 3.43 19.99
C LEU A 373 -19.34 2.65 18.85
N LEU A 374 -18.91 2.86 17.60
CA LEU A 374 -19.42 2.11 16.45
C LEU A 374 -19.08 0.62 16.52
N ARG A 375 -17.88 0.27 16.99
CA ARG A 375 -17.42 -1.12 17.14
C ARG A 375 -18.10 -1.85 18.30
N GLN A 376 -18.55 -1.14 19.34
CA GLN A 376 -19.36 -1.73 20.42
C GLN A 376 -20.77 -2.11 19.95
N SER A 377 -21.32 -1.47 18.92
CA SER A 377 -22.63 -1.80 18.34
C SER A 377 -22.56 -3.01 17.40
N SER A 378 -23.31 -4.07 17.69
CA SER A 378 -23.39 -5.26 16.82
C SER A 378 -23.98 -4.98 15.43
N GLU A 379 -24.78 -3.91 15.28
CA GLU A 379 -25.40 -3.51 14.02
C GLU A 379 -24.43 -2.78 13.09
N PHE A 380 -23.42 -2.08 13.63
CA PHE A 380 -22.54 -1.18 12.88
C PHE A 380 -21.05 -1.56 12.93
N ARG A 381 -20.70 -2.59 13.72
CA ARG A 381 -19.31 -3.04 13.94
C ARG A 381 -18.53 -3.30 12.65
N ASN A 382 -19.19 -3.70 11.57
CA ASN A 382 -18.54 -4.10 10.33
C ASN A 382 -18.47 -3.00 9.27
N ILE A 383 -19.08 -1.82 9.49
CA ILE A 383 -19.04 -0.72 8.52
C ILE A 383 -17.59 -0.23 8.42
N PRO A 384 -17.02 -0.11 7.21
CA PRO A 384 -15.64 0.33 7.04
C PRO A 384 -15.49 1.80 7.42
N ILE A 385 -14.44 2.13 8.17
CA ILE A 385 -14.12 3.48 8.64
C ILE A 385 -12.75 3.87 8.08
N VAL A 386 -12.71 4.97 7.33
CA VAL A 386 -11.48 5.57 6.81
C VAL A 386 -11.25 6.88 7.55
N PHE A 387 -10.11 6.99 8.24
CA PHE A 387 -9.75 8.21 8.95
C PHE A 387 -9.16 9.27 8.03
N LEU A 388 -9.43 10.53 8.31
CA LEU A 388 -8.73 11.67 7.73
C LEU A 388 -7.86 12.28 8.84
N SER A 389 -6.55 12.43 8.61
CA SER A 389 -5.62 13.02 9.60
C SER A 389 -4.86 14.18 8.98
N GLY A 390 -4.73 15.30 9.71
CA GLY A 390 -3.83 16.40 9.36
C GLY A 390 -2.46 16.34 10.04
N GLU A 391 -2.26 15.40 10.97
CA GLU A 391 -0.99 15.17 11.68
C GLU A 391 -0.30 13.92 11.12
N SER A 392 1.01 14.04 10.87
CA SER A 392 1.93 12.95 10.52
C SER A 392 2.38 12.14 11.76
N ASP A 393 1.62 12.20 12.84
CA ASP A 393 1.91 11.52 14.11
C ASP A 393 1.48 10.05 13.99
N GLU A 394 2.47 9.17 13.78
CA GLU A 394 2.27 7.74 13.52
C GLU A 394 1.64 7.00 14.72
N ASP A 395 1.88 7.47 15.95
CA ASP A 395 1.27 6.92 17.17
C ASP A 395 -0.26 7.07 17.13
N ARG A 396 -0.76 8.23 16.68
CA ARG A 396 -2.21 8.46 16.53
C ARG A 396 -2.84 7.70 15.38
N GLN A 397 -2.09 7.50 14.29
CA GLN A 397 -2.55 6.67 13.17
C GLN A 397 -2.62 5.20 13.58
N MET A 398 -1.67 4.74 14.40
CA MET A 398 -1.68 3.41 15.00
C MET A 398 -2.83 3.25 15.99
N ASP A 399 -3.07 4.21 16.88
CA ASP A 399 -4.22 4.24 17.79
C ASP A 399 -5.56 4.18 17.04
N ALA A 400 -5.66 4.88 15.91
CA ALA A 400 -6.86 4.89 15.06
C ALA A 400 -7.11 3.51 14.41
N LEU A 401 -6.06 2.82 13.98
CA LEU A 401 -6.16 1.43 13.48
C LEU A 401 -6.46 0.44 14.62
N GLU A 402 -5.84 0.60 15.78
CA GLU A 402 -6.08 -0.23 16.97
C GLU A 402 -7.50 -0.07 17.52
N ALA A 403 -8.10 1.11 17.40
CA ALA A 403 -9.51 1.35 17.72
C ALA A 403 -10.48 0.71 16.71
N GLY A 404 -9.97 0.17 15.60
CA GLY A 404 -10.74 -0.57 14.61
C GLY A 404 -10.99 0.21 13.32
N GLY A 405 -10.15 1.18 12.96
CA GLY A 405 -10.13 1.79 11.62
C GLY A 405 -9.71 0.82 10.52
N ASP A 406 -10.25 1.01 9.31
CA ASP A 406 -9.95 0.18 8.14
C ASP A 406 -8.86 0.77 7.24
N ASP A 407 -8.65 2.09 7.33
CA ASP A 407 -7.66 2.84 6.58
C ASP A 407 -7.50 4.26 7.17
N PHE A 408 -6.45 4.97 6.75
CA PHE A 408 -6.33 6.40 7.00
C PHE A 408 -5.86 7.13 5.73
N LEU A 409 -6.19 8.41 5.63
CA LEU A 409 -5.79 9.31 4.56
C LEU A 409 -5.26 10.61 5.17
N GLU A 410 -4.05 10.99 4.76
CA GLU A 410 -3.44 12.23 5.19
C GLU A 410 -4.04 13.43 4.44
N LYS A 411 -4.34 14.51 5.18
CA LYS A 411 -4.78 15.80 4.67
C LYS A 411 -3.52 16.64 4.34
N PRO A 412 -3.43 17.27 3.14
CA PRO A 412 -4.46 17.42 2.12
C PRO A 412 -4.61 16.19 1.21
N ILE A 413 -5.85 15.75 1.04
CA ILE A 413 -6.16 14.50 0.33
C ILE A 413 -6.27 14.75 -1.18
N ARG A 414 -5.51 14.01 -1.99
CA ARG A 414 -5.64 14.07 -3.46
C ARG A 414 -6.96 13.41 -3.93
N PRO A 415 -7.73 14.02 -4.85
CA PRO A 415 -9.04 13.52 -5.26
C PRO A 415 -9.06 12.05 -5.75
N ARG A 416 -8.09 11.65 -6.57
CA ARG A 416 -7.99 10.27 -7.08
C ARG A 416 -7.75 9.25 -5.95
N ARG A 417 -6.95 9.62 -4.93
CA ARG A 417 -6.65 8.76 -3.77
C ARG A 417 -7.88 8.58 -2.88
N LEU A 418 -8.64 9.65 -2.64
CA LEU A 418 -9.90 9.58 -1.89
C LEU A 418 -10.92 8.65 -2.58
N ILE A 419 -11.13 8.82 -3.89
CA ILE A 419 -12.08 7.99 -4.65
C ILE A 419 -11.64 6.53 -4.64
N ALA A 420 -10.36 6.24 -4.92
CA ALA A 420 -9.86 4.87 -4.96
C ALA A 420 -9.93 4.17 -3.60
N ALA A 421 -9.55 4.85 -2.52
CA ALA A 421 -9.62 4.31 -1.16
C ALA A 421 -11.07 3.97 -0.79
N VAL A 422 -11.99 4.92 -0.98
CA VAL A 422 -13.42 4.73 -0.68
C VAL A 422 -14.02 3.60 -1.52
N GLN A 423 -13.81 3.59 -2.84
CA GLN A 423 -14.36 2.56 -3.71
C GLN A 423 -13.80 1.17 -3.40
N ASN A 424 -12.50 1.05 -3.14
CA ASN A 424 -11.89 -0.25 -2.81
C ASN A 424 -12.41 -0.80 -1.49
N ARG A 425 -12.57 0.05 -0.47
CA ARG A 425 -13.09 -0.36 0.84
C ARG A 425 -14.56 -0.73 0.78
N ILE A 426 -15.38 0.02 0.04
CA ILE A 426 -16.80 -0.32 -0.17
C ILE A 426 -16.94 -1.59 -1.01
N LYS A 427 -16.15 -1.76 -2.07
CA LYS A 427 -16.15 -3.01 -2.87
C LYS A 427 -15.77 -4.21 -2.01
N ARG A 428 -14.76 -4.08 -1.16
CA ARG A 428 -14.36 -5.14 -0.20
C ARG A 428 -15.45 -5.41 0.83
N HIS A 429 -16.03 -4.36 1.43
CA HIS A 429 -17.12 -4.51 2.41
C HIS A 429 -18.38 -5.12 1.79
N ARG A 430 -18.76 -4.71 0.57
CA ARG A 430 -19.84 -5.34 -0.18
C ARG A 430 -19.48 -6.75 -0.61
N ALA A 431 -18.23 -7.06 -0.95
CA ALA A 431 -17.80 -8.44 -1.17
C ALA A 431 -17.75 -9.28 0.13
N LEU A 432 -17.71 -8.64 1.31
CA LEU A 432 -17.88 -9.27 2.62
C LEU A 432 -19.37 -9.45 2.98
N GLN A 433 -20.27 -8.65 2.41
CA GLN A 433 -21.71 -8.60 2.73
C GLN A 433 -22.64 -9.19 1.63
N GLY A 434 -22.20 -9.28 0.38
CA GLY A 434 -23.02 -9.60 -0.80
C GLY A 434 -22.21 -10.31 -1.89
N GLY A 435 -22.41 -11.63 -2.02
CA GLY A 435 -22.01 -12.40 -3.20
C GLY A 435 -21.17 -13.64 -2.89
N GLY A 436 -21.82 -14.81 -2.89
CA GLY A 436 -21.16 -16.12 -2.99
C GLY A 436 -21.33 -17.06 -1.79
N GLU A 437 -22.57 -17.36 -1.40
CA GLU A 437 -22.92 -18.37 -0.38
C GLU A 437 -22.65 -19.84 -0.78
N GLN A 438 -21.83 -20.10 -1.80
CA GLN A 438 -21.55 -21.45 -2.26
C GLN A 438 -20.07 -21.77 -2.08
N ALA A 439 -19.77 -22.51 -1.00
CA ALA A 439 -18.77 -23.57 -1.15
C ALA A 439 -19.27 -24.47 -2.30
N PRO A 440 -18.45 -24.83 -3.29
CA PRO A 440 -18.85 -25.83 -4.26
C PRO A 440 -19.33 -27.07 -3.50
N HIS A 441 -20.56 -27.50 -3.74
CA HIS A 441 -20.98 -28.84 -3.32
C HIS A 441 -20.00 -29.80 -4.03
N ASP A 442 -19.15 -30.48 -3.26
CA ASP A 442 -18.04 -31.40 -3.63
C ASP A 442 -16.57 -30.91 -3.60
N SER A 443 -16.22 -29.64 -3.30
CA SER A 443 -14.79 -29.26 -3.28
C SER A 443 -14.04 -29.53 -1.96
N GLY A 444 -14.71 -30.00 -0.91
CA GLY A 444 -14.11 -30.19 0.42
C GLY A 444 -13.72 -28.91 1.17
N LEU A 445 -14.00 -27.72 0.60
CA LEU A 445 -13.71 -26.42 1.23
C LEU A 445 -14.85 -26.01 2.17
N ILE A 446 -14.50 -25.33 3.27
CA ILE A 446 -15.50 -24.68 4.12
C ILE A 446 -15.94 -23.34 3.52
N ARG A 447 -17.10 -22.85 3.94
CA ARG A 447 -17.57 -21.53 3.51
C ARG A 447 -16.69 -20.46 4.09
N ARG A 448 -16.50 -19.37 3.35
CA ARG A 448 -15.79 -18.18 3.82
C ARG A 448 -16.37 -17.65 5.14
N SER A 449 -17.69 -17.61 5.26
CA SER A 449 -18.38 -17.22 6.50
C SER A 449 -18.01 -18.09 7.70
N ASP A 450 -17.80 -19.39 7.46
CA ASP A 450 -17.46 -20.35 8.51
C ASP A 450 -15.98 -20.21 8.88
N MET A 451 -15.10 -19.95 7.90
CA MET A 451 -13.71 -19.59 8.16
C MET A 451 -13.60 -18.32 9.00
N LEU A 452 -14.34 -17.27 8.66
CA LEU A 452 -14.33 -16.03 9.45
C LEU A 452 -14.76 -16.26 10.90
N LYS A 453 -15.84 -17.03 11.12
CA LYS A 453 -16.28 -17.42 12.46
C LYS A 453 -15.21 -18.25 13.21
N LEU A 454 -14.54 -19.17 12.52
CA LEU A 454 -13.44 -19.94 13.11
C LEU A 454 -12.26 -19.07 13.51
N LEU A 455 -11.90 -18.09 12.68
CA LEU A 455 -10.84 -17.13 12.98
C LEU A 455 -11.22 -16.23 14.14
N GLU A 456 -12.43 -15.66 14.15
CA GLU A 456 -12.96 -14.83 15.24
C GLU A 456 -12.94 -15.57 16.58
N ALA A 457 -13.34 -16.84 16.59
CA ALA A 457 -13.37 -17.66 17.80
C ALA A 457 -11.97 -18.04 18.34
N ARG A 458 -10.91 -17.83 17.55
CA ARG A 458 -9.55 -18.31 17.86
C ARG A 458 -8.48 -17.20 17.82
N ILE A 459 -8.91 -15.95 17.74
CA ILE A 459 -8.02 -14.78 17.83
C ILE A 459 -7.15 -14.91 19.09
N GLY A 460 -5.84 -14.67 18.95
CA GLY A 460 -4.89 -14.75 20.06
C GLY A 460 -4.29 -16.14 20.29
N ALA A 461 -4.76 -17.19 19.60
CA ALA A 461 -4.19 -18.53 19.76
C ALA A 461 -2.71 -18.59 19.32
N GLU A 462 -1.86 -19.19 20.17
CA GLU A 462 -0.42 -19.32 19.94
C GLU A 462 -0.04 -20.54 19.07
N ASP A 463 -0.90 -21.56 19.03
CA ASP A 463 -0.72 -22.80 18.27
C ASP A 463 -1.41 -22.77 16.89
N GLN A 464 -1.84 -21.59 16.42
CA GLN A 464 -2.55 -21.43 15.16
C GLN A 464 -2.04 -20.26 14.32
N ALA A 465 -2.10 -20.46 13.00
CA ALA A 465 -1.74 -19.45 12.00
C ALA A 465 -2.73 -19.42 10.84
N LEU A 466 -2.93 -18.24 10.26
CA LEU A 466 -3.61 -18.05 8.99
C LEU A 466 -2.57 -18.10 7.87
N LEU A 467 -2.77 -18.98 6.89
CA LEU A 467 -2.06 -18.96 5.63
C LEU A 467 -2.99 -18.36 4.58
N PHE A 468 -2.59 -17.22 4.04
CA PHE A 468 -3.24 -16.58 2.90
C PHE A 468 -2.53 -17.01 1.62
N ILE A 469 -3.25 -17.70 0.75
CA ILE A 469 -2.72 -18.35 -0.45
C ILE A 469 -3.27 -17.61 -1.67
N GLU A 470 -2.40 -17.11 -2.54
CA GLU A 470 -2.75 -16.44 -3.79
C GLU A 470 -2.21 -17.22 -4.98
N ILE A 471 -3.06 -17.44 -5.99
CA ILE A 471 -2.65 -18.04 -7.27
C ILE A 471 -2.12 -16.97 -8.21
N ASN A 472 -0.95 -17.22 -8.79
CA ASN A 472 -0.32 -16.30 -9.73
C ASN A 472 -0.92 -16.42 -11.14
N GLY A 473 -0.96 -15.30 -11.88
CA GLY A 473 -1.24 -15.30 -13.32
C GLY A 473 -2.68 -15.62 -13.70
N MET A 474 -3.65 -15.43 -12.80
CA MET A 474 -5.05 -15.77 -13.05
C MET A 474 -5.64 -15.07 -14.28
N ASN A 475 -5.26 -13.80 -14.51
CA ASN A 475 -5.74 -13.05 -15.68
C ASN A 475 -5.25 -13.66 -17.00
N LEU A 476 -3.98 -14.11 -17.06
CA LEU A 476 -3.44 -14.78 -18.24
C LEU A 476 -4.13 -16.13 -18.50
N LEU A 477 -4.42 -16.89 -17.43
CA LEU A 477 -5.19 -18.13 -17.54
C LEU A 477 -6.62 -17.88 -18.03
N LYS A 478 -7.25 -16.81 -17.53
CA LYS A 478 -8.59 -16.38 -17.96
C LYS A 478 -8.63 -16.03 -19.44
N ASP A 479 -7.68 -15.24 -19.91
CA ASP A 479 -7.60 -14.81 -21.31
C ASP A 479 -7.31 -15.99 -22.25
N ARG A 480 -6.52 -16.97 -21.80
CA ARG A 480 -6.18 -18.16 -22.58
C ARG A 480 -7.30 -19.21 -22.63
N LEU A 481 -7.94 -19.50 -21.50
CA LEU A 481 -8.86 -20.63 -21.38
C LEU A 481 -10.32 -20.26 -21.60
N GLY A 482 -10.68 -18.99 -21.41
CA GLY A 482 -12.08 -18.56 -21.30
C GLY A 482 -12.63 -18.79 -19.89
N LEU A 483 -13.78 -18.17 -19.60
CA LEU A 483 -14.32 -18.10 -18.24
C LEU A 483 -14.83 -19.47 -17.74
N SER A 484 -15.52 -20.23 -18.60
CA SER A 484 -16.14 -21.51 -18.22
C SER A 484 -15.09 -22.58 -17.89
N GLU A 485 -14.04 -22.65 -18.70
CA GLU A 485 -12.93 -23.57 -18.51
C GLU A 485 -12.11 -23.18 -17.28
N LEU A 486 -11.86 -21.88 -17.08
CA LEU A 486 -11.21 -21.41 -15.87
C LEU A 486 -12.00 -21.82 -14.62
N GLU A 487 -13.32 -21.70 -14.64
CA GLU A 487 -14.16 -22.11 -13.52
C GLU A 487 -14.04 -23.61 -13.21
N SER A 488 -14.09 -24.47 -14.23
CA SER A 488 -13.89 -25.92 -14.09
C SER A 488 -12.50 -26.25 -13.52
N LEU A 489 -11.45 -25.59 -14.04
CA LEU A 489 -10.08 -25.76 -13.57
C LEU A 489 -9.95 -25.34 -12.09
N MET A 490 -10.60 -24.23 -11.73
CA MET A 490 -10.59 -23.72 -10.35
C MET A 490 -11.35 -24.62 -9.37
N GLN A 491 -12.38 -25.34 -9.84
CA GLN A 491 -13.05 -26.37 -9.03
C GLN A 491 -12.12 -27.56 -8.76
N GLU A 492 -11.41 -28.04 -9.77
CA GLU A 492 -10.41 -29.12 -9.61
C GLU A 492 -9.27 -28.70 -8.68
N PHE A 493 -8.75 -27.48 -8.85
CA PHE A 493 -7.77 -26.88 -7.95
C PHE A 493 -8.29 -26.80 -6.51
N SER A 494 -9.53 -26.34 -6.32
CA SER A 494 -10.15 -26.23 -4.99
C SER A 494 -10.23 -27.58 -4.27
N ALA A 495 -10.63 -28.63 -4.99
CA ALA A 495 -10.71 -30.00 -4.46
C ALA A 495 -9.32 -30.55 -4.09
N PHE A 496 -8.32 -30.34 -4.97
CA PHE A 496 -6.94 -30.70 -4.69
C PHE A 496 -6.40 -29.98 -3.44
N LEU A 497 -6.63 -28.67 -3.34
CA LEU A 497 -6.14 -27.87 -2.22
C LEU A 497 -6.77 -28.32 -0.89
N ALA A 498 -8.08 -28.60 -0.89
CA ALA A 498 -8.77 -29.14 0.27
C ALA A 498 -8.15 -30.47 0.73
N GLN A 499 -7.93 -31.41 -0.20
CA GLN A 499 -7.32 -32.71 0.09
C GLN A 499 -5.86 -32.57 0.56
N ALA A 500 -5.10 -31.66 -0.04
CA ALA A 500 -3.71 -31.41 0.33
C ALA A 500 -3.57 -30.81 1.74
N CYS A 501 -4.62 -30.17 2.26
CA CYS A 501 -4.61 -29.52 3.56
C CYS A 501 -5.32 -30.30 4.67
N ASP A 502 -6.08 -31.35 4.35
CA ASP A 502 -6.83 -32.17 5.32
C ASP A 502 -5.96 -32.66 6.49
N PRO A 503 -6.42 -32.56 7.76
CA PRO A 503 -7.76 -32.15 8.22
C PRO A 503 -7.93 -30.64 8.46
N ARG A 504 -7.01 -29.79 7.97
CA ARG A 504 -7.05 -28.35 8.24
C ARG A 504 -8.08 -27.65 7.34
N PRO A 505 -8.92 -26.77 7.90
CA PRO A 505 -9.97 -26.13 7.11
C PRO A 505 -9.39 -25.11 6.14
N VAL A 506 -9.88 -25.16 4.91
CA VAL A 506 -9.55 -24.22 3.82
C VAL A 506 -10.83 -23.59 3.32
N ALA A 507 -10.80 -22.29 3.07
CA ALA A 507 -11.88 -21.56 2.42
C ALA A 507 -11.35 -20.81 1.20
N ARG A 508 -12.18 -20.72 0.17
CA ARG A 508 -11.95 -19.77 -0.93
C ARG A 508 -12.32 -18.37 -0.45
N PHE A 509 -11.40 -17.43 -0.58
CA PHE A 509 -11.55 -16.06 -0.07
C PHE A 509 -11.83 -15.04 -1.19
N GLY A 510 -11.42 -15.35 -2.42
CA GLY A 510 -11.68 -14.58 -3.63
C GLY A 510 -11.48 -15.41 -4.89
N ASP A 511 -11.42 -14.75 -6.05
CA ASP A 511 -11.34 -15.42 -7.35
C ASP A 511 -10.09 -16.30 -7.48
N ALA A 512 -8.95 -15.81 -6.99
CA ALA A 512 -7.65 -16.47 -7.02
C ALA A 512 -7.02 -16.66 -5.63
N SER A 513 -7.79 -16.44 -4.55
CA SER A 513 -7.26 -16.44 -3.19
C SER A 513 -7.99 -17.42 -2.27
N TYR A 514 -7.21 -18.04 -1.39
CA TYR A 514 -7.66 -19.03 -0.42
C TYR A 514 -7.07 -18.70 0.95
N THR A 515 -7.77 -19.11 1.99
CA THR A 515 -7.33 -19.01 3.38
C THR A 515 -7.32 -20.39 3.99
N LEU A 516 -6.23 -20.74 4.64
CA LEU A 516 -6.05 -21.98 5.38
C LEU A 516 -5.83 -21.62 6.86
N LEU A 517 -6.55 -22.30 7.75
CA LEU A 517 -6.28 -22.22 9.19
C LEU A 517 -5.34 -23.37 9.59
N TYR A 518 -4.08 -23.02 9.82
CA TYR A 518 -3.08 -23.95 10.32
C TYR A 518 -3.21 -24.13 11.83
N GLN A 519 -3.12 -25.38 12.27
CA GLN A 519 -3.01 -25.77 13.67
C GLN A 519 -1.79 -26.68 13.84
N GLY A 520 -0.95 -26.37 14.83
CA GLY A 520 0.28 -27.10 15.11
C GLY A 520 1.39 -26.20 15.64
N ASP A 521 2.64 -26.57 15.35
CA ASP A 521 3.81 -25.76 15.70
C ASP A 521 3.83 -24.48 14.86
N CYS A 522 3.63 -23.34 15.53
CA CYS A 522 3.64 -22.02 14.92
C CYS A 522 5.02 -21.33 14.99
N GLY A 523 6.10 -22.05 15.25
CA GLY A 523 7.46 -21.57 15.03
C GLY A 523 7.69 -21.20 13.56
N ASP A 524 8.44 -20.12 13.29
CA ASP A 524 8.59 -19.59 11.92
C ASP A 524 9.17 -20.64 10.95
N ALA A 525 10.13 -21.45 11.41
CA ALA A 525 10.70 -22.53 10.62
C ALA A 525 9.66 -23.61 10.26
N ALA A 526 8.79 -23.99 11.19
CA ALA A 526 7.75 -25.00 10.98
C ALA A 526 6.67 -24.50 10.02
N LEU A 527 6.23 -23.26 10.21
CA LEU A 527 5.25 -22.59 9.35
C LEU A 527 5.77 -22.41 7.92
N THR A 528 7.02 -21.96 7.78
CA THR A 528 7.70 -21.81 6.49
C THR A 528 7.82 -23.15 5.78
N ALA A 529 8.33 -24.18 6.47
CA ALA A 529 8.47 -25.51 5.91
C ALA A 529 7.14 -26.12 5.44
N TYR A 530 6.06 -25.90 6.20
CA TYR A 530 4.72 -26.34 5.81
C TYR A 530 4.20 -25.61 4.57
N ALA A 531 4.34 -24.28 4.52
CA ALA A 531 3.91 -23.49 3.38
C ALA A 531 4.70 -23.83 2.10
N GLU A 532 6.02 -24.02 2.21
CA GLU A 532 6.87 -24.46 1.09
C GLU A 532 6.50 -25.88 0.63
N ASP A 533 6.19 -26.79 1.55
CA ASP A 533 5.71 -28.13 1.22
C ASP A 533 4.39 -28.11 0.46
N LEU A 534 3.42 -27.34 0.95
CA LEU A 534 2.13 -27.15 0.29
C LEU A 534 2.32 -26.60 -1.14
N ARG A 535 3.16 -25.58 -1.29
CA ARG A 535 3.49 -25.00 -2.60
C ARG A 535 4.13 -26.05 -3.52
N ARG A 536 5.08 -26.84 -3.02
CA ARG A 536 5.74 -27.90 -3.80
C ARG A 536 4.75 -28.97 -4.28
N ARG A 537 3.82 -29.39 -3.42
CA ARG A 537 2.77 -30.37 -3.77
C ARG A 537 1.82 -29.83 -4.84
N VAL A 538 1.40 -28.56 -4.71
CA VAL A 538 0.57 -27.89 -5.73
C VAL A 538 1.31 -27.77 -7.06
N MET A 539 2.57 -27.37 -7.04
CA MET A 539 3.38 -27.22 -8.27
C MET A 539 3.70 -28.56 -8.95
N ALA A 540 3.68 -29.68 -8.21
CA ALA A 540 3.86 -31.01 -8.78
C ALA A 540 2.57 -31.56 -9.43
N GLN A 541 1.42 -30.99 -9.10
CA GLN A 541 0.13 -31.41 -9.65
C GLN A 541 -0.07 -30.83 -11.05
N LYS A 542 -0.38 -31.71 -12.01
CA LYS A 542 -0.79 -31.33 -13.36
C LYS A 542 -2.31 -31.33 -13.43
N PHE A 543 -2.87 -30.19 -13.79
CA PHE A 543 -4.31 -30.05 -13.99
C PHE A 543 -4.58 -30.14 -15.48
N GLU A 544 -5.43 -31.07 -15.91
CA GLU A 544 -5.73 -31.27 -17.33
C GLU A 544 -7.06 -30.65 -17.70
N ILE A 545 -7.06 -29.69 -18.62
CA ILE A 545 -8.28 -29.11 -19.16
C ILE A 545 -8.21 -29.02 -20.68
N LYS A 546 -9.21 -29.61 -21.36
CA LYS A 546 -9.26 -29.73 -22.84
C LYS A 546 -7.96 -30.29 -23.47
N GLY A 547 -7.30 -31.23 -22.80
CA GLY A 547 -6.04 -31.82 -23.26
C GLY A 547 -4.82 -30.89 -23.12
N GLN A 548 -4.96 -29.75 -22.44
CA GLN A 548 -3.85 -28.90 -22.03
C GLN A 548 -3.52 -29.14 -20.57
N SER A 549 -2.22 -29.26 -20.27
CA SER A 549 -1.73 -29.28 -18.89
C SER A 549 -1.56 -27.84 -18.40
N VAL A 550 -2.16 -27.54 -17.25
CA VAL A 550 -1.99 -26.27 -16.53
C VAL A 550 -1.28 -26.55 -15.21
N GLU A 551 -0.28 -25.72 -14.91
CA GLU A 551 0.48 -25.78 -13.67
C GLU A 551 0.21 -24.49 -12.87
N PHE A 552 -0.18 -24.65 -11.60
CA PHE A 552 -0.40 -23.51 -10.72
C PHE A 552 0.85 -23.15 -9.95
N ARG A 553 1.04 -21.85 -9.75
CA ARG A 553 2.06 -21.30 -8.84
C ARG A 553 1.37 -20.49 -7.76
N LEU A 554 1.83 -20.69 -6.53
CA LEU A 554 1.27 -20.05 -5.36
C LEU A 554 2.27 -19.08 -4.73
N GLN A 555 1.70 -18.04 -4.15
CA GLN A 555 2.31 -17.18 -3.15
C GLN A 555 1.56 -17.37 -1.83
N ILE A 556 2.31 -17.48 -0.73
CA ILE A 556 1.73 -17.75 0.58
C ILE A 556 2.24 -16.74 1.59
N GLY A 557 1.31 -15.98 2.16
CA GLY A 557 1.56 -15.14 3.33
C GLY A 557 1.11 -15.85 4.59
N VAL A 558 1.98 -15.90 5.61
CA VAL A 558 1.69 -16.59 6.87
C VAL A 558 1.54 -15.58 7.99
N CYS A 559 0.49 -15.68 8.81
CA CYS A 559 0.26 -14.80 9.96
C CYS A 559 -0.18 -15.62 11.18
N ARG A 560 0.54 -15.52 12.31
CA ARG A 560 0.12 -16.14 13.58
C ARG A 560 -1.16 -15.47 14.09
N LEU A 561 -2.09 -16.26 14.63
CA LEU A 561 -3.33 -15.72 15.20
C LEU A 561 -3.07 -14.90 16.47
N SER A 562 -1.97 -15.16 17.18
CA SER A 562 -1.49 -14.35 18.30
C SER A 562 -1.22 -12.89 17.91
N HIS A 563 -0.92 -12.60 16.64
CA HIS A 563 -0.65 -11.24 16.15
C HIS A 563 -1.92 -10.46 15.74
N ALA A 564 -3.11 -11.06 15.85
CA ALA A 564 -4.36 -10.46 15.34
C ALA A 564 -4.90 -9.27 16.17
N LYS A 565 -4.33 -8.94 17.33
CA LYS A 565 -4.74 -7.83 18.23
C LYS A 565 -6.27 -7.68 18.38
N GLY A 566 -7.03 -8.78 18.49
CA GLY A 566 -8.49 -8.73 18.69
C GLY A 566 -9.36 -8.67 17.42
N SER A 567 -8.78 -8.55 16.22
CA SER A 567 -9.53 -8.39 14.96
C SER A 567 -9.11 -9.36 13.86
N THR A 568 -10.09 -10.14 13.36
CA THR A 568 -9.91 -11.01 12.19
C THR A 568 -9.59 -10.22 10.91
N GLY A 569 -10.09 -8.97 10.81
CA GLY A 569 -9.79 -8.09 9.67
C GLY A 569 -8.30 -7.74 9.56
N ILE A 570 -7.65 -7.47 10.70
CA ILE A 570 -6.21 -7.19 10.77
C ILE A 570 -5.41 -8.40 10.28
N LEU A 571 -5.76 -9.59 10.76
CA LEU A 571 -5.07 -10.84 10.39
C LEU A 571 -5.15 -11.14 8.89
N ILE A 572 -6.33 -10.95 8.30
CA ILE A 572 -6.55 -11.17 6.86
C ILE A 572 -5.77 -10.16 6.04
N ASN A 573 -5.84 -8.87 6.40
CA ASN A 573 -5.11 -7.82 5.70
C ASN A 573 -3.59 -8.02 5.79
N ALA A 574 -3.09 -8.42 6.96
CA ALA A 574 -1.68 -8.79 7.13
C ALA A 574 -1.32 -10.00 6.27
N GLY A 575 -2.14 -11.05 6.26
CA GLY A 575 -1.92 -12.24 5.44
C GLY A 575 -1.86 -11.94 3.95
N GLU A 576 -2.79 -11.12 3.44
CA GLU A 576 -2.80 -10.67 2.04
C GLU A 576 -1.56 -9.84 1.70
N ARG A 577 -1.19 -8.88 2.56
CA ARG A 577 -0.01 -8.02 2.36
C ARG A 577 1.27 -8.86 2.30
N ILE A 578 1.40 -9.84 3.18
CA ILE A 578 2.58 -10.71 3.25
C ILE A 578 2.61 -11.70 2.08
N ALA A 579 1.46 -12.20 1.63
CA ALA A 579 1.38 -13.00 0.40
C ALA A 579 1.86 -12.20 -0.82
N ARG A 580 1.53 -10.90 -0.88
CA ARG A 580 2.05 -9.99 -1.91
C ARG A 580 3.56 -9.76 -1.76
N GLN A 581 4.08 -9.60 -0.55
CA GLN A 581 5.53 -9.49 -0.36
C GLN A 581 6.27 -10.75 -0.84
N ALA A 582 5.66 -11.93 -0.65
CA ALA A 582 6.20 -13.21 -1.09
C ALA A 582 6.38 -13.33 -2.62
N ARG A 583 5.90 -12.38 -3.45
CA ARG A 583 6.20 -12.36 -4.90
C ARG A 583 7.69 -12.21 -5.19
N GLY A 584 8.39 -11.45 -4.35
CA GLY A 584 9.82 -11.16 -4.49
C GLY A 584 10.72 -12.28 -3.98
N GLU A 585 10.17 -13.20 -3.19
CA GLU A 585 10.94 -14.27 -2.54
C GLU A 585 11.10 -15.50 -3.45
N PRO A 586 12.30 -16.10 -3.56
CA PRO A 586 12.50 -17.34 -4.32
C PRO A 586 11.60 -18.50 -3.83
N SER A 587 11.34 -18.55 -2.52
CA SER A 587 10.47 -19.53 -1.86
C SER A 587 8.99 -19.33 -2.19
N GLY A 588 8.58 -18.14 -2.64
CA GLY A 588 7.17 -17.77 -2.79
C GLY A 588 6.39 -17.77 -1.48
N VAL A 589 7.07 -17.76 -0.33
CA VAL A 589 6.50 -17.80 1.01
C VAL A 589 7.10 -16.66 1.83
N ALA A 590 6.26 -15.93 2.55
CA ALA A 590 6.70 -14.95 3.54
C ALA A 590 5.91 -15.13 4.84
N VAL A 591 6.57 -14.94 5.98
CA VAL A 591 5.96 -15.03 7.31
C VAL A 591 5.89 -13.64 7.92
N PHE A 592 4.74 -13.31 8.51
CA PHE A 592 4.53 -12.06 9.21
C PHE A 592 5.28 -12.06 10.54
N THR A 593 6.34 -11.27 10.59
CA THR A 593 7.05 -10.92 11.82
C THR A 593 6.56 -9.55 12.28
N PRO A 594 6.05 -9.40 13.51
CA PRO A 594 5.76 -8.09 14.07
C PRO A 594 7.06 -7.30 14.14
N GLN A 595 7.07 -6.07 13.64
CA GLN A 595 8.22 -5.20 13.76
C GLN A 595 8.44 -4.89 15.25
N SER A 596 9.68 -5.04 15.69
CA SER A 596 10.13 -4.55 16.99
C SER A 596 10.03 -3.02 17.06
N SER A 597 9.92 -2.45 18.26
CA SER A 597 9.95 -0.99 18.43
C SER A 597 11.19 -0.35 17.80
N SER A 598 12.35 -1.03 17.84
CA SER A 598 13.57 -0.58 17.16
C SER A 598 13.47 -0.58 15.64
N GLU A 599 12.74 -1.52 15.03
CA GLU A 599 12.56 -1.58 13.57
C GLU A 599 11.59 -0.51 13.09
N VAL A 600 10.53 -0.22 13.85
CA VAL A 600 9.59 0.87 13.55
C VAL A 600 10.33 2.22 13.58
N LEU A 601 11.07 2.50 14.67
CA LEU A 601 11.88 3.72 14.77
C LEU A 601 12.93 3.83 13.65
N ARG A 602 13.52 2.71 13.23
CA ARG A 602 14.47 2.70 12.10
C ARG A 602 13.78 2.97 10.76
N GLU A 603 12.59 2.41 10.54
CA GLU A 603 11.78 2.68 9.35
C GLU A 603 11.37 4.16 9.28
N GLU A 604 10.87 4.74 10.39
CA GLU A 604 10.55 6.17 10.52
C GLU A 604 11.76 7.07 10.21
N ALA A 605 12.93 6.74 10.76
CA ALA A 605 14.16 7.49 10.48
C ALA A 605 14.52 7.46 8.98
N LEU A 606 14.39 6.30 8.32
CA LEU A 606 14.64 6.17 6.88
C LEU A 606 13.59 6.94 6.06
N ILE A 607 12.32 6.92 6.45
CA ILE A 607 11.25 7.71 5.79
C ILE A 607 11.58 9.20 5.84
N ARG A 608 11.95 9.71 7.02
CA ARG A 608 12.36 11.12 7.20
C ARG A 608 13.54 11.48 6.30
N LEU A 609 14.57 10.63 6.26
CA LEU A 609 15.75 10.84 5.39
C LEU A 609 15.39 10.85 3.90
N MET A 610 14.47 9.98 3.47
CA MET A 610 13.99 9.95 2.07
C MET A 610 13.14 11.15 1.69
N ALA A 611 12.26 11.60 2.60
CA ALA A 611 11.43 12.77 2.37
C ALA A 611 12.27 14.03 2.13
N ASP A 612 13.40 14.15 2.84
CA ASP A 612 14.35 15.26 2.71
C ASP A 612 15.51 14.99 1.72
N ALA A 613 15.42 13.97 0.88
CA ALA A 613 16.50 13.55 -0.03
C ALA A 613 17.01 14.67 -0.96
N GLY A 614 16.19 15.69 -1.24
CA GLY A 614 16.59 16.87 -2.01
C GLY A 614 17.52 17.86 -1.29
N HIS A 615 17.64 17.78 0.05
CA HIS A 615 18.33 18.79 0.86
C HIS A 615 19.48 18.25 1.74
N ASN A 616 19.47 16.98 2.14
CA ASN A 616 20.31 16.48 3.24
C ASN A 616 21.54 15.63 2.87
N ASP A 617 21.97 15.57 1.59
CA ASP A 617 23.11 14.73 1.13
C ASP A 617 23.06 13.25 1.65
N CYS A 618 21.86 12.77 2.00
CA CYS A 618 21.66 11.47 2.62
C CYS A 618 21.76 10.35 1.58
N LEU A 619 21.37 10.60 0.33
CA LEU A 619 21.50 9.67 -0.76
C LEU A 619 22.86 9.82 -1.46
N SER A 620 23.43 8.71 -1.89
CA SER A 620 24.64 8.68 -2.71
C SER A 620 24.61 7.53 -3.72
N HIS A 621 25.35 7.69 -4.82
CA HIS A 621 25.61 6.61 -5.75
C HIS A 621 26.96 5.97 -5.44
N ILE A 622 26.99 4.65 -5.45
CA ILE A 622 28.22 3.89 -5.67
C ILE A 622 28.11 3.21 -7.04
N TYR A 623 29.26 2.90 -7.63
CA TYR A 623 29.39 2.48 -9.00
C TYR A 623 30.05 1.11 -9.09
N GLN A 624 29.51 0.24 -9.95
CA GLN A 624 30.13 -1.03 -10.27
C GLN A 624 30.35 -1.15 -11.78
N PRO A 625 31.58 -1.43 -12.26
CA PRO A 625 31.87 -1.50 -13.68
C PRO A 625 31.18 -2.69 -14.37
N ILE A 626 30.79 -2.48 -15.62
CA ILE A 626 30.25 -3.51 -16.52
C ILE A 626 31.25 -3.68 -17.67
N VAL A 627 31.87 -4.84 -17.81
CA VAL A 627 33.04 -5.02 -18.70
C VAL A 627 32.70 -5.89 -19.89
N ALA A 628 33.13 -5.46 -21.09
CA ALA A 628 32.99 -6.24 -22.32
C ALA A 628 33.87 -7.49 -22.26
N VAL A 629 33.30 -8.67 -22.49
CA VAL A 629 34.09 -9.92 -22.42
C VAL A 629 35.10 -10.02 -23.56
N ALA A 630 34.79 -9.41 -24.72
CA ALA A 630 35.68 -9.38 -25.88
C ALA A 630 36.76 -8.27 -25.78
N GLY A 631 36.83 -7.56 -24.65
CA GLY A 631 37.62 -6.36 -24.48
C GLY A 631 36.93 -5.13 -25.07
N GLY A 632 37.21 -3.96 -24.49
CA GLY A 632 36.62 -2.70 -24.91
C GLY A 632 37.10 -1.55 -24.03
N SER A 633 37.06 -0.33 -24.56
CA SER A 633 37.46 0.88 -23.82
C SER A 633 36.26 1.72 -23.36
N GLU A 634 35.03 1.28 -23.65
CA GLU A 634 33.82 1.99 -23.22
C GLU A 634 33.69 1.89 -21.69
N LYS A 635 33.76 3.04 -21.02
CA LYS A 635 33.65 3.14 -19.57
C LYS A 635 32.19 3.14 -19.17
N GLN A 636 31.71 2.03 -18.64
CA GLN A 636 30.31 1.87 -18.28
C GLN A 636 30.13 1.30 -16.88
N PHE A 637 29.17 1.84 -16.14
CA PHE A 637 28.96 1.52 -14.74
C PHE A 637 27.48 1.37 -14.42
N GLN A 638 27.17 0.39 -13.57
CA GLN A 638 25.93 0.35 -12.80
C GLN A 638 25.98 1.38 -11.68
N THR A 639 24.94 2.21 -11.58
CA THR A 639 24.66 3.00 -10.38
C THR A 639 23.92 2.14 -9.37
N LEU A 640 24.39 2.17 -8.12
CA LEU A 640 23.78 1.50 -6.98
C LEU A 640 23.51 2.54 -5.91
N LEU A 641 22.24 2.69 -5.54
CA LEU A 641 21.83 3.67 -4.55
C LEU A 641 22.25 3.24 -3.14
N ARG A 642 22.74 4.19 -2.37
CA ARG A 642 23.05 4.07 -0.95
C ARG A 642 22.45 5.26 -0.21
N MET A 643 22.06 5.03 1.03
CA MET A 643 21.64 6.09 1.94
C MET A 643 22.60 6.14 3.12
N ARG A 644 22.83 7.31 3.69
CA ARG A 644 23.51 7.47 4.97
C ARG A 644 22.45 7.70 6.03
N ASP A 645 22.45 6.87 7.06
CA ASP A 645 21.63 7.13 8.25
C ASP A 645 22.22 8.27 9.11
N ASP A 646 21.52 8.65 10.18
CA ASP A 646 21.94 9.74 11.08
C ASP A 646 23.30 9.48 11.74
N GLU A 647 23.70 8.21 11.84
CA GLU A 647 24.98 7.77 12.38
C GLU A 647 26.10 7.79 11.31
N GLY A 648 25.75 8.04 10.05
CA GLY A 648 26.65 8.07 8.90
C GLY A 648 26.91 6.70 8.26
N ASN A 649 26.20 5.65 8.69
CA ASN A 649 26.35 4.31 8.13
C ASN A 649 25.69 4.23 6.76
N LEU A 650 26.30 3.48 5.82
CA LEU A 650 25.73 3.27 4.50
C LEU A 650 24.66 2.16 4.52
N VAL A 651 23.42 2.57 4.33
CA VAL A 651 22.24 1.72 4.18
C VAL A 651 22.07 1.33 2.70
N PRO A 652 21.95 0.03 2.37
CA PRO A 652 21.76 -0.43 1.01
C PRO A 652 20.32 -0.21 0.52
N ALA A 653 20.15 -0.02 -0.79
CA ALA A 653 18.83 0.13 -1.42
C ALA A 653 17.84 -1.00 -1.09
N ALA A 654 18.32 -2.23 -0.89
CA ALA A 654 17.46 -3.36 -0.52
C ALA A 654 16.73 -3.18 0.81
N GLU A 655 17.26 -2.36 1.73
CA GLU A 655 16.64 -2.06 3.02
C GLU A 655 15.59 -0.94 2.89
N PHE A 656 15.90 0.15 2.20
CA PHE A 656 15.03 1.34 2.18
C PHE A 656 14.10 1.47 0.96
N ILE A 657 14.38 0.83 -0.18
CA ILE A 657 13.48 0.89 -1.35
C ILE A 657 12.10 0.29 -1.05
N PRO A 658 11.97 -0.87 -0.37
CA PRO A 658 10.66 -1.39 0.00
C PRO A 658 9.88 -0.43 0.91
N ILE A 659 10.58 0.31 1.77
CA ILE A 659 10.00 1.34 2.63
C ILE A 659 9.53 2.53 1.79
N ALA A 660 10.36 2.98 0.84
CA ALA A 660 10.03 4.05 -0.10
C ALA A 660 8.77 3.75 -0.92
N GLU A 661 8.60 2.51 -1.37
CA GLU A 661 7.43 2.06 -2.12
C GLU A 661 6.15 2.07 -1.27
N ARG A 662 6.22 1.59 -0.02
CA ARG A 662 5.07 1.58 0.90
C ARG A 662 4.68 2.97 1.40
N SER A 663 5.64 3.90 1.41
CA SER A 663 5.48 5.26 1.92
C SER A 663 5.26 6.31 0.81
N ASP A 664 4.99 5.88 -0.43
CA ASP A 664 4.81 6.75 -1.61
C ASP A 664 6.03 7.67 -1.93
N LEU A 665 7.22 7.35 -1.44
CA LEU A 665 8.45 8.12 -1.62
C LEU A 665 9.33 7.62 -2.78
N ILE A 666 9.01 6.48 -3.40
CA ILE A 666 9.84 5.87 -4.44
C ILE A 666 10.09 6.80 -5.64
N VAL A 667 9.09 7.58 -6.06
CA VAL A 667 9.23 8.54 -7.16
C VAL A 667 10.25 9.63 -6.82
N THR A 668 10.26 10.10 -5.58
CA THR A 668 11.23 11.10 -5.09
C THR A 668 12.64 10.53 -5.14
N VAL A 669 12.83 9.31 -4.63
CA VAL A 669 14.11 8.62 -4.60
C VAL A 669 14.64 8.34 -6.02
N ASP A 670 13.78 7.85 -6.92
CA ASP A 670 14.13 7.56 -8.30
C ASP A 670 14.50 8.82 -9.09
N ARG A 671 13.74 9.91 -8.92
CA ARG A 671 14.06 11.21 -9.54
C ARG A 671 15.36 11.78 -9.02
N TRP A 672 15.63 11.68 -7.72
CA TRP A 672 16.93 12.05 -7.16
C TRP A 672 18.05 11.25 -7.82
N SER A 673 17.87 9.93 -7.94
CA SER A 673 18.85 9.04 -8.55
C SER A 673 19.13 9.41 -10.01
N LEU A 674 18.09 9.64 -10.83
CA LEU A 674 18.25 10.09 -12.21
C LEU A 674 18.92 11.46 -12.30
N ALA A 675 18.51 12.43 -11.48
CA ALA A 675 19.10 13.76 -11.47
C ALA A 675 20.60 13.71 -11.13
N LYS A 676 20.98 12.90 -10.13
CA LYS A 676 22.38 12.72 -9.78
C LYS A 676 23.18 12.03 -10.88
N ALA A 677 22.62 10.98 -11.50
CA ALA A 677 23.28 10.30 -12.62
C ALA A 677 23.52 11.25 -13.80
N VAL A 678 22.52 12.06 -14.16
CA VAL A 678 22.62 13.07 -15.22
C VAL A 678 23.69 14.12 -14.89
N SER A 679 23.74 14.63 -13.65
CA SER A 679 24.82 15.55 -13.22
C SER A 679 26.19 14.91 -13.37
N THR A 680 26.37 13.68 -12.89
CA THR A 680 27.63 12.94 -12.99
C THR A 680 28.05 12.73 -14.45
N LEU A 681 27.13 12.39 -15.34
CA LEU A 681 27.40 12.26 -16.78
C LEU A 681 27.89 13.57 -17.40
N ALA A 682 27.24 14.68 -17.07
CA ALA A 682 27.63 16.01 -17.56
C ALA A 682 29.01 16.43 -17.05
N GLU A 683 29.29 16.23 -15.76
CA GLU A 683 30.59 16.53 -15.14
C GLU A 683 31.72 15.73 -15.80
N ARG A 684 31.51 14.43 -16.02
CA ARG A 684 32.46 13.53 -16.66
C ARG A 684 32.72 13.89 -18.12
N GLN A 685 31.67 14.23 -18.86
CA GLN A 685 31.79 14.73 -20.22
C GLN A 685 32.61 16.03 -20.28
N ALA A 686 32.33 16.99 -19.40
CA ALA A 686 33.06 18.26 -19.34
C ALA A 686 34.55 18.07 -18.98
N GLY A 687 34.86 17.06 -18.16
CA GLY A 687 36.23 16.66 -17.82
C GLY A 687 36.98 15.90 -18.92
N GLY A 688 36.33 15.60 -20.06
CA GLY A 688 36.94 14.84 -21.16
C GLY A 688 37.04 13.33 -20.91
N ASP A 689 36.29 12.81 -19.94
CA ASP A 689 36.26 11.40 -19.56
C ASP A 689 34.83 10.83 -19.65
N PRO A 690 34.26 10.70 -20.86
CA PRO A 690 32.88 10.28 -21.03
C PRO A 690 32.65 8.86 -20.50
N ILE A 691 31.52 8.68 -19.82
CA ILE A 691 31.10 7.39 -19.28
C ILE A 691 29.64 7.10 -19.65
N LYS A 692 29.24 5.83 -19.52
CA LYS A 692 27.86 5.37 -19.61
C LYS A 692 27.38 4.91 -18.22
N LEU A 693 26.18 5.34 -17.81
CA LEU A 693 25.59 4.98 -16.52
C LEU A 693 24.29 4.20 -16.69
N PHE A 694 24.19 3.07 -16.00
CA PHE A 694 22.97 2.27 -15.86
C PHE A 694 22.27 2.68 -14.56
N VAL A 695 21.00 3.09 -14.65
CA VAL A 695 20.21 3.60 -13.51
C VAL A 695 18.92 2.83 -13.39
N ASN A 696 18.71 2.17 -12.25
CA ASN A 696 17.48 1.43 -11.97
C ASN A 696 16.32 2.39 -11.70
N GLN A 697 15.13 2.06 -12.23
CA GLN A 697 13.90 2.82 -12.02
C GLN A 697 12.73 1.89 -11.71
N SER A 698 11.93 2.23 -10.70
CA SER A 698 10.71 1.51 -10.35
C SER A 698 9.60 1.78 -11.34
N SER A 699 8.76 0.79 -11.60
CA SER A 699 7.61 0.92 -12.51
C SER A 699 6.65 2.04 -12.11
N VAL A 700 6.42 2.24 -10.81
CA VAL A 700 5.61 3.35 -10.29
C VAL A 700 6.12 4.70 -10.82
N THR A 701 7.43 4.91 -10.83
CA THR A 701 8.06 6.14 -11.34
C THR A 701 7.92 6.26 -12.86
N LEU A 702 8.17 5.17 -13.60
CA LEU A 702 8.07 5.18 -15.06
C LEU A 702 6.65 5.50 -15.56
N LEU A 703 5.64 5.13 -14.77
CA LEU A 703 4.22 5.35 -15.05
C LEU A 703 3.69 6.68 -14.49
N ASP A 704 4.51 7.44 -13.76
CA ASP A 704 4.10 8.73 -13.19
C ASP A 704 3.84 9.76 -14.30
N GLU A 705 2.74 10.49 -14.16
CA GLU A 705 2.30 11.46 -15.16
C GLU A 705 3.30 12.62 -15.25
N GLY A 706 3.92 12.78 -16.43
CA GLY A 706 4.92 13.82 -16.66
C GLY A 706 6.37 13.39 -16.42
N GLN A 707 6.65 12.14 -15.98
CA GLN A 707 8.02 11.65 -15.77
C GLN A 707 8.87 11.77 -17.04
N SER A 708 8.33 11.35 -18.19
CA SER A 708 9.02 11.45 -19.48
C SER A 708 9.35 12.92 -19.83
N ALA A 709 8.40 13.84 -19.64
CA ALA A 709 8.61 15.26 -19.91
C ALA A 709 9.66 15.89 -18.98
N TRP A 710 9.61 15.54 -17.68
CA TRP A 710 10.59 15.96 -16.69
C TRP A 710 12.01 15.50 -17.08
N LEU A 711 12.18 14.21 -17.40
CA LEU A 711 13.49 13.66 -17.76
C LEU A 711 14.03 14.30 -19.05
N LYS A 712 13.18 14.53 -20.06
CA LYS A 712 13.59 15.25 -21.29
C LYS A 712 14.15 16.63 -20.99
N ASN A 713 13.47 17.39 -20.14
CA ASN A 713 13.93 18.73 -19.77
C ASN A 713 15.26 18.66 -19.02
N LEU A 714 15.42 17.69 -18.13
CA LEU A 714 16.64 17.45 -17.38
C LEU A 714 17.84 17.12 -18.30
N LEU A 715 17.64 16.20 -19.26
CA LEU A 715 18.66 15.81 -20.24
C LEU A 715 19.07 16.99 -21.13
N LYS A 716 18.09 17.76 -21.61
CA LYS A 716 18.33 18.96 -22.43
C LYS A 716 19.09 20.04 -21.67
N ALA A 717 18.74 20.27 -20.40
CA ALA A 717 19.39 21.27 -19.56
C ALA A 717 20.88 20.97 -19.35
N HIS A 718 21.26 19.69 -19.26
CA HIS A 718 22.64 19.26 -19.01
C HIS A 718 23.42 18.88 -20.28
N SER A 719 22.80 18.97 -21.47
CA SER A 719 23.42 18.62 -22.76
C SER A 719 24.11 17.25 -22.75
N ILE A 720 23.40 16.25 -22.22
CA ILE A 720 23.96 14.91 -21.99
C ILE A 720 24.32 14.23 -23.31
N PRO A 721 25.48 13.54 -23.38
CA PRO A 721 25.84 12.77 -24.57
C PRO A 721 24.80 11.71 -24.90
N GLN A 722 24.48 11.55 -26.18
CA GLN A 722 23.60 10.46 -26.62
C GLN A 722 24.16 9.10 -26.18
N ASN A 723 23.28 8.18 -25.82
CA ASN A 723 23.58 6.81 -25.41
C ASN A 723 24.46 6.69 -24.15
N SER A 724 24.57 7.74 -23.34
CA SER A 724 25.32 7.71 -22.07
C SER A 724 24.46 7.35 -20.86
N LEU A 725 23.12 7.44 -20.97
CA LEU A 725 22.18 7.05 -19.92
C LEU A 725 21.42 5.79 -20.34
N VAL A 726 21.49 4.75 -19.51
CA VAL A 726 20.70 3.52 -19.67
C VAL A 726 19.74 3.39 -18.48
N ILE A 727 18.44 3.32 -18.75
CA ILE A 727 17.42 3.07 -17.71
C ILE A 727 17.20 1.56 -17.57
N GLU A 728 17.44 1.01 -16.39
CA GLU A 728 17.13 -0.40 -16.08
C GLU A 728 15.70 -0.54 -15.57
N ILE A 729 14.95 -1.45 -16.19
CA ILE A 729 13.55 -1.76 -15.89
C ILE A 729 13.47 -3.22 -15.45
N ASN A 730 12.71 -3.53 -14.40
CA ASN A 730 12.52 -4.91 -13.96
C ASN A 730 11.68 -5.71 -14.98
N HIS A 731 12.11 -6.93 -15.32
CA HIS A 731 11.41 -7.83 -16.23
C HIS A 731 9.93 -8.07 -15.85
N ASN A 732 9.63 -8.35 -14.58
CA ASN A 732 8.25 -8.62 -14.15
C ASN A 732 7.36 -7.38 -14.27
N ASP A 733 7.90 -6.21 -13.96
CA ASP A 733 7.20 -4.95 -14.08
C ASP A 733 6.89 -4.60 -15.54
N ALA A 734 7.84 -4.88 -16.42
CA ALA A 734 7.69 -4.76 -17.87
C ALA A 734 6.62 -5.70 -18.42
N LEU A 735 6.50 -6.93 -17.90
CA LEU A 735 5.42 -7.84 -18.27
C LEU A 735 4.04 -7.32 -17.84
N LEU A 736 3.94 -6.78 -16.63
CA LEU A 736 2.66 -6.29 -16.08
C LEU A 736 2.18 -5.00 -16.74
N ASN A 737 3.10 -4.12 -17.14
CA ASN A 737 2.80 -2.78 -17.66
C ASN A 737 3.36 -2.52 -19.06
N GLN A 738 3.39 -3.55 -19.90
CA GLN A 738 4.08 -3.58 -21.19
C GLN A 738 3.78 -2.37 -22.09
N GLN A 739 2.50 -2.04 -22.30
CA GLN A 739 2.11 -0.95 -23.20
C GLN A 739 2.56 0.42 -22.68
N SER A 740 2.32 0.71 -21.41
CA SER A 740 2.69 1.99 -20.80
C SER A 740 4.21 2.17 -20.74
N ILE A 741 4.95 1.10 -20.43
CA ILE A 741 6.43 1.12 -20.45
C ILE A 741 6.94 1.30 -21.88
N ARG A 742 6.32 0.67 -22.89
CA ARG A 742 6.65 0.90 -24.30
C ARG A 742 6.53 2.37 -24.67
N GLU A 743 5.42 3.01 -24.31
CA GLU A 743 5.16 4.43 -24.58
C GLU A 743 6.19 5.33 -23.90
N PHE A 744 6.53 5.04 -22.63
CA PHE A 744 7.59 5.74 -21.91
C PHE A 744 8.93 5.64 -22.64
N CYS A 745 9.33 4.42 -23.03
CA CYS A 745 10.60 4.19 -23.70
C CYS A 745 10.64 4.88 -25.07
N GLN A 746 9.61 4.71 -25.90
CA GLN A 746 9.48 5.37 -27.20
C GLN A 746 9.57 6.90 -27.10
N GLY A 747 9.06 7.46 -26.01
CA GLY A 747 9.16 8.87 -25.71
C GLY A 747 10.59 9.38 -25.64
N LEU A 748 11.57 8.58 -25.20
CA LEU A 748 12.91 9.04 -24.83
C LEU A 748 14.05 8.55 -25.75
N ILE A 749 13.77 7.61 -26.67
CA ILE A 749 14.79 7.09 -27.61
C ILE A 749 15.43 8.22 -28.43
N TYR A 750 14.62 9.16 -28.93
CA TYR A 750 15.11 10.28 -29.74
C TYR A 750 15.91 11.31 -28.93
N ASP A 751 15.79 11.27 -27.60
CA ASP A 751 16.61 12.05 -26.68
C ASP A 751 17.91 11.31 -26.30
N GLY A 752 18.18 10.14 -26.91
CA GLY A 752 19.42 9.37 -26.75
C GLY A 752 19.46 8.49 -25.50
N VAL A 753 18.33 8.22 -24.87
CA VAL A 753 18.24 7.30 -23.72
C VAL A 753 18.14 5.86 -24.21
N GLN A 754 18.93 4.97 -23.62
CA GLN A 754 18.87 3.52 -23.84
C GLN A 754 18.14 2.82 -22.70
N PHE A 755 17.68 1.60 -22.95
CA PHE A 755 16.92 0.82 -21.97
C PHE A 755 17.53 -0.56 -21.77
N CYS A 756 17.51 -1.01 -20.51
CA CYS A 756 17.98 -2.32 -20.09
C CYS A 756 16.84 -3.08 -19.42
N LEU A 757 16.57 -4.31 -19.84
CA LEU A 757 15.65 -5.19 -19.14
C LEU A 757 16.43 -6.03 -18.11
N SER A 758 16.20 -5.76 -16.83
CA SER A 758 16.89 -6.38 -15.70
C SER A 758 16.19 -7.64 -15.20
N ARG A 759 16.97 -8.59 -14.65
CA ARG A 759 16.50 -9.91 -14.18
C ARG A 759 15.73 -10.67 -15.26
N TYR A 760 16.19 -10.55 -16.50
CA TYR A 760 15.49 -11.12 -17.64
C TYR A 760 15.51 -12.64 -17.59
N ASN A 761 14.32 -13.21 -17.70
CA ASN A 761 14.08 -14.63 -17.56
C ASN A 761 12.94 -15.06 -18.48
N PRO A 762 13.19 -15.24 -19.78
CA PRO A 762 12.14 -15.58 -20.73
C PRO A 762 11.56 -16.95 -20.38
N ARG A 763 10.24 -17.00 -20.17
CA ARG A 763 9.47 -18.25 -20.13
C ARG A 763 8.72 -18.41 -21.44
N ASN A 764 8.40 -19.67 -21.79
CA ASN A 764 7.76 -20.01 -23.07
C ASN A 764 6.41 -19.31 -23.31
N ASP A 765 5.74 -18.84 -22.25
CA ASP A 765 4.41 -18.20 -22.30
C ASP A 765 4.44 -16.69 -22.02
N ASP A 766 5.61 -16.09 -21.77
CA ASP A 766 5.71 -14.64 -21.55
C ASP A 766 5.64 -13.91 -22.90
N ALA A 767 4.89 -12.81 -22.97
CA ALA A 767 4.90 -11.96 -24.17
C ALA A 767 6.36 -11.56 -24.50
N ASP A 768 6.78 -11.67 -25.77
CA ASP A 768 8.17 -11.41 -26.16
C ASP A 768 8.51 -9.92 -25.95
N LEU A 769 8.99 -9.62 -24.74
CA LEU A 769 9.33 -8.26 -24.34
C LEU A 769 10.44 -7.68 -25.22
N LEU A 770 11.36 -8.51 -25.74
CA LEU A 770 12.45 -8.05 -26.60
C LEU A 770 11.97 -7.63 -27.99
N GLU A 771 10.91 -8.24 -28.49
CA GLU A 771 10.25 -7.79 -29.73
C GLU A 771 9.41 -6.54 -29.49
N SER A 772 8.80 -6.46 -28.31
CA SER A 772 7.75 -5.50 -28.04
C SER A 772 8.23 -4.17 -27.44
N LEU A 773 9.42 -4.14 -26.83
CA LEU A 773 9.98 -2.97 -26.16
C LEU A 773 11.28 -2.55 -26.87
N PRO A 774 11.55 -1.24 -26.99
CA PRO A 774 12.77 -0.73 -27.59
C PRO A 774 13.95 -0.81 -26.61
N ILE A 775 14.41 -2.02 -26.35
CA ILE A 775 15.47 -2.35 -25.40
C ILE A 775 16.82 -2.40 -26.12
N SER A 776 17.88 -1.92 -25.47
CA SER A 776 19.27 -2.02 -25.97
C SER A 776 20.06 -3.10 -25.23
N TYR A 777 19.73 -3.33 -23.96
CA TYR A 777 20.45 -4.25 -23.08
C TYR A 777 19.50 -5.23 -22.39
N VAL A 778 20.00 -6.44 -22.15
CA VAL A 778 19.32 -7.43 -21.31
C VAL A 778 20.30 -7.90 -20.26
N LYS A 779 19.90 -7.82 -19.00
CA LYS A 779 20.67 -8.37 -17.89
C LYS A 779 19.99 -9.65 -17.45
N LEU A 780 20.75 -10.74 -17.43
CA LEU A 780 20.24 -12.07 -17.09
C LEU A 780 19.58 -12.10 -15.71
N ALA A 781 18.84 -13.15 -15.37
CA ALA A 781 18.39 -13.40 -14.00
C ALA A 781 19.42 -14.22 -13.22
N ASP A 782 19.50 -14.03 -11.89
CA ASP A 782 20.46 -14.72 -11.00
C ASP A 782 20.50 -16.24 -11.21
N ARG A 783 19.33 -16.88 -11.40
CA ARG A 783 19.25 -18.33 -11.62
C ARG A 783 20.03 -18.83 -12.83
N LEU A 784 20.22 -17.97 -13.84
CA LEU A 784 20.94 -18.32 -15.07
C LEU A 784 22.44 -18.15 -14.86
N THR A 785 22.87 -17.24 -13.99
CA THR A 785 24.29 -17.01 -13.70
C THR A 785 24.80 -17.83 -12.51
N SER A 786 23.92 -18.35 -11.65
CA SER A 786 24.29 -19.16 -10.48
C SER A 786 24.45 -20.67 -10.74
N ASP A 787 23.82 -21.22 -11.79
CA ASP A 787 23.77 -22.68 -12.06
C ASP A 787 24.44 -23.06 -13.38
N LEU A 788 25.58 -22.42 -13.68
CA LEU A 788 26.33 -22.58 -14.93
C LEU A 788 26.95 -23.97 -15.12
N ALA A 789 26.98 -24.81 -14.07
CA ALA A 789 27.47 -26.19 -14.15
C ALA A 789 26.58 -27.09 -15.02
N ARG A 790 25.28 -26.77 -15.14
CA ARG A 790 24.32 -27.55 -15.93
C ARG A 790 24.37 -27.20 -17.41
N GLN A 791 24.47 -28.23 -18.27
CA GLN A 791 24.45 -28.04 -19.72
C GLN A 791 23.16 -27.36 -20.21
N GLU A 792 22.02 -27.75 -19.65
CA GLU A 792 20.70 -27.19 -20.00
C GLU A 792 20.63 -25.67 -19.77
N VAL A 793 21.26 -25.17 -18.70
CA VAL A 793 21.30 -23.74 -18.37
C VAL A 793 22.20 -23.00 -19.37
N ARG A 794 23.36 -23.57 -19.71
CA ARG A 794 24.25 -22.99 -20.74
C ARG A 794 23.57 -22.92 -22.11
N ASP A 795 22.86 -23.97 -22.51
CA ASP A 795 22.12 -24.01 -23.77
C ASP A 795 20.98 -22.97 -23.77
N GLN A 796 20.29 -22.79 -22.64
CA GLN A 796 19.28 -21.72 -22.47
C GLN A 796 19.89 -20.32 -22.62
N ILE A 797 21.02 -20.05 -21.97
CA ILE A 797 21.71 -18.76 -22.07
C ILE A 797 22.12 -18.50 -23.52
N LYS A 798 22.67 -19.50 -24.20
CA LYS A 798 23.07 -19.37 -25.60
C LYS A 798 21.89 -19.06 -26.51
N ALA A 799 20.78 -19.79 -26.37
CA ALA A 799 19.57 -19.54 -27.15
C ALA A 799 19.01 -18.13 -26.89
N LEU A 800 19.08 -17.65 -25.64
CA LEU A 800 18.68 -16.31 -25.24
C LEU A 800 19.59 -15.25 -25.88
N ALA A 801 20.91 -15.41 -25.78
CA ALA A 801 21.89 -14.51 -26.38
C ALA A 801 21.71 -14.42 -27.90
N ASP A 802 21.64 -15.55 -28.59
CA ASP A 802 21.37 -15.61 -30.03
C ASP A 802 20.04 -14.90 -30.40
N GLY A 803 19.02 -15.03 -29.54
CA GLY A 803 17.73 -14.35 -29.69
C GLY A 803 17.83 -12.84 -29.53
N ALA A 804 18.57 -12.36 -28.53
CA ALA A 804 18.81 -10.96 -28.28
C ALA A 804 19.64 -10.32 -29.41
N HIS A 805 20.72 -10.97 -29.83
CA HIS A 805 21.60 -10.48 -30.90
C HIS A 805 20.91 -10.35 -32.25
N ARG A 806 20.01 -11.27 -32.60
CA ARG A 806 19.17 -11.15 -33.82
C ARG A 806 18.31 -9.88 -33.83
N ARG A 807 18.07 -9.28 -32.67
CA ARG A 807 17.29 -8.04 -32.48
C ARG A 807 18.18 -6.83 -32.21
N GLY A 808 19.50 -6.99 -32.25
CA GLY A 808 20.47 -5.93 -31.94
C GLY A 808 20.53 -5.56 -30.45
N VAL A 809 20.15 -6.49 -29.56
CA VAL A 809 20.18 -6.31 -28.10
C VAL A 809 21.41 -6.99 -27.52
N GLU A 810 22.16 -6.28 -26.68
CA GLU A 810 23.36 -6.79 -26.01
C GLU A 810 23.01 -7.45 -24.66
N VAL A 811 23.74 -8.48 -24.26
CA VAL A 811 23.45 -9.28 -23.06
C VAL A 811 24.53 -9.13 -22.00
N ILE A 812 24.09 -8.89 -20.77
CA ILE A 812 24.90 -8.68 -19.58
C ILE A 812 24.71 -9.87 -18.62
N GLY A 813 25.79 -10.62 -18.36
CA GLY A 813 25.86 -11.60 -17.28
C GLY A 813 26.27 -10.93 -15.97
N HIS A 814 25.48 -11.06 -14.92
CA HIS A 814 25.76 -10.40 -13.63
C HIS A 814 25.94 -11.40 -12.48
N CYS A 815 26.39 -10.89 -11.32
CA CYS A 815 26.74 -11.69 -10.13
C CYS A 815 27.91 -12.66 -10.39
N ILE A 816 28.93 -12.20 -11.13
CA ILE A 816 30.09 -13.03 -11.45
C ILE A 816 31.16 -12.90 -10.36
N GLU A 817 31.42 -14.01 -9.68
CA GLU A 817 32.35 -14.07 -8.54
C GLU A 817 33.66 -14.80 -8.86
N ASP A 818 33.71 -15.57 -9.95
CA ASP A 818 34.86 -16.39 -10.32
C ASP A 818 35.11 -16.43 -11.85
N ALA A 819 36.36 -16.67 -12.23
CA ALA A 819 36.81 -16.67 -13.62
C ALA A 819 36.20 -17.80 -14.47
N GLN A 820 35.83 -18.93 -13.87
CA GLN A 820 35.22 -20.04 -14.59
C GLN A 820 33.80 -19.69 -15.03
N SER A 821 33.02 -19.04 -14.15
CA SER A 821 31.70 -18.50 -14.48
C SER A 821 31.78 -17.45 -15.60
N ALA A 822 32.76 -16.53 -15.51
CA ALA A 822 33.02 -15.55 -16.58
C ALA A 822 33.32 -16.22 -17.94
N ALA A 823 34.26 -17.17 -17.97
CA ALA A 823 34.61 -17.90 -19.19
C ALA A 823 33.43 -18.68 -19.77
N THR A 824 32.61 -19.28 -18.89
CA THR A 824 31.41 -20.03 -19.31
C THR A 824 30.36 -19.14 -19.96
N LEU A 825 30.12 -17.96 -19.39
CA LEU A 825 29.18 -16.98 -19.96
C LEU A 825 29.69 -16.41 -21.29
N TRP A 826 30.99 -16.12 -21.39
CA TRP A 826 31.58 -15.70 -22.65
C TRP A 826 31.39 -16.75 -23.76
N MET A 827 31.70 -18.03 -23.48
CA MET A 827 31.45 -19.13 -24.41
C MET A 827 29.96 -19.33 -24.76
N SER A 828 29.06 -18.84 -23.91
CA SER A 828 27.61 -18.89 -24.11
C SER A 828 27.06 -17.68 -24.89
N GLY A 829 27.92 -16.77 -25.36
CA GLY A 829 27.53 -15.63 -26.22
C GLY A 829 27.14 -14.37 -25.46
N ILE A 830 27.55 -14.22 -24.20
CA ILE A 830 27.33 -12.97 -23.44
C ILE A 830 28.30 -11.89 -23.89
N ASP A 831 27.84 -10.63 -23.96
CA ASP A 831 28.64 -9.49 -24.42
C ASP A 831 29.38 -8.80 -23.27
N PHE A 832 28.73 -8.72 -22.11
CA PHE A 832 29.25 -8.01 -20.94
C PHE A 832 29.13 -8.83 -19.66
N ILE A 833 30.05 -8.63 -18.73
CA ILE A 833 29.98 -9.19 -17.39
C ILE A 833 30.03 -8.13 -16.29
N GLN A 834 29.39 -8.44 -15.18
CA GLN A 834 29.39 -7.62 -13.96
C GLN A 834 29.44 -8.50 -12.71
N GLY A 835 30.30 -8.15 -11.75
CA GLY A 835 30.36 -8.82 -10.47
C GLY A 835 31.65 -8.53 -9.70
N ASN A 836 31.78 -9.13 -8.53
CA ASN A 836 32.92 -8.90 -7.64
C ASN A 836 34.24 -9.45 -8.19
N LEU A 837 34.19 -10.39 -9.14
CA LEU A 837 35.37 -10.80 -9.93
C LEU A 837 35.98 -9.62 -10.68
N VAL A 838 35.12 -8.77 -11.29
CA VAL A 838 35.55 -7.61 -12.07
C VAL A 838 36.01 -6.52 -11.13
N HIS A 839 35.08 -6.04 -10.29
CA HIS A 839 35.35 -5.07 -9.24
C HIS A 839 34.15 -4.99 -8.30
N SER A 840 34.40 -4.80 -7.01
CA SER A 840 33.34 -4.49 -6.05
C SER A 840 32.79 -3.09 -6.29
N ALA A 841 31.53 -2.85 -5.93
CA ALA A 841 30.96 -1.51 -6.03
C ALA A 841 31.73 -0.51 -5.14
N SER A 842 32.02 0.68 -5.67
CA SER A 842 32.79 1.70 -4.96
C SER A 842 32.26 3.11 -5.23
N ALA A 843 32.56 4.07 -4.36
CA ALA A 843 32.21 5.48 -4.62
C ALA A 843 33.03 6.09 -5.78
N SER A 844 34.13 5.44 -6.18
CA SER A 844 34.98 5.88 -7.28
C SER A 844 34.46 5.37 -8.62
N LEU A 845 34.63 6.21 -9.64
CA LEU A 845 34.43 5.88 -11.05
C LEU A 845 35.76 5.58 -11.75
N GLU A 846 36.81 5.23 -11.00
CA GLU A 846 38.12 4.84 -11.52
C GLU A 846 38.18 3.32 -11.71
N PHE A 847 38.23 2.88 -12.97
CA PHE A 847 38.44 1.48 -13.34
C PHE A 847 39.18 1.40 -14.68
N GLY A 848 40.15 0.50 -14.80
CA GLY A 848 41.00 0.32 -15.98
C GLY A 848 40.37 -0.58 -17.04
N PHE A 849 39.41 -0.06 -17.81
CA PHE A 849 38.72 -0.82 -18.86
C PHE A 849 39.65 -1.32 -19.98
N ASP A 850 40.74 -0.59 -20.23
CA ASP A 850 41.77 -0.91 -21.21
C ASP A 850 42.65 -2.12 -20.83
N GLN A 851 42.67 -2.47 -19.55
CA GLN A 851 43.47 -3.58 -19.02
C GLN A 851 42.61 -4.80 -18.64
N SER A 852 41.29 -4.65 -18.63
CA SER A 852 40.34 -5.71 -18.31
C SER A 852 39.99 -6.51 -19.57
N VAL A 853 40.81 -7.49 -19.90
CA VAL A 853 40.47 -8.59 -20.83
C VAL A 853 40.43 -9.87 -20.00
N LEU A 854 39.36 -10.64 -20.14
CA LEU A 854 39.22 -11.96 -19.51
C LEU A 854 40.13 -13.01 -20.15
#